data_AF-A0A3M8FYT3-F1
#
_entry.id   AF-A0A3M8FYT3-F1
#
_cell.length_a   1.000
_cell.length_b   1.000
_cell.length_c   1.000
_cell.angle_alpha   90.00
_cell.angle_beta   90.00
_cell.angle_gamma   90.00
#
_symmetry.space_group_name_H-M   'P 1'
#
loop_
_entity.id
_entity.type
_entity.pdbx_description
1 polymer ?
#
loop_
_entity_poly.entity_id
_entity_poly.type
_entity_poly.pdbx_seq_one_letter_code
_entity_poly.pdbx_strand_id
1 'polypeptide(L)'
;MIRYLLSILLVFVFQHFGMAQDKYHARLPVKGYVTELGLSPLGEIWMASKAGNVYYTKEFGDLWHIGPFGSLDPLAFDSGKNFERINFLSENVLIISGFIQENGKQNFIYRSEDGGKSWDKVIFGMESSWIDATYFKHNGKGWMSGGSQLIYYTEDYGLTWSAKPKIENMANRRIMSIHFSNDEKIGLFASNWNTIHRTFDNAETWEILETPLYQKKYRVVSNDSKPRIDKIRILGDYYLVSQQQRVFITQNNDINWTPLPDIIDFEVSDNQGFLITRDYNVKVLDENLTPTWTSERTLLNPPKALNVIDSTLYVYAGDEIFQIVNQRIKSSPLVTNNIPIPEPYTKVDFKGETYGFSGVDILKLENKRWARINETQFPIGNASVFNGKLVIADQTLENRVELNTETNEFIKYDLPDKIFPQDLELKSLTIGYGSLGCFHYDDQTRIYNLNGSFLELSKSDRSFLNSMPRILNHKLVKEIISEANQARLDELSVDDLLLKPSIISDYKDFISQKEEEIKENGIDQFDFENPYQFPGENTDFSFYKSVADSIESIDDSVINDVFSIGYGNWSTTQIWHQLIFDFKNGSKLIISNSDDIPNYLYTPWVINYNGLEYKTNSFALGRLINKLTKGKFYEDYADDPEYALFKISDYLYKKKLSFEN
;
A
#
# COMPACT_ATOMS: atom_id res chain seq x y z
N MET A 1 -18.86 -45.81 15.62
CA MET A 1 -18.59 -46.18 14.21
C MET A 1 -17.64 -45.13 13.67
N ILE A 2 -16.39 -45.54 13.45
CA ILE A 2 -15.21 -44.72 13.17
C ILE A 2 -15.42 -43.98 11.83
N ARG A 3 -15.34 -42.65 11.81
CA ARG A 3 -15.15 -41.87 10.58
C ARG A 3 -13.72 -41.33 10.58
N TYR A 4 -12.95 -41.83 9.63
CA TYR A 4 -11.55 -41.50 9.38
C TYR A 4 -11.40 -40.00 9.12
N LEU A 5 -10.50 -39.34 9.88
CA LEU A 5 -9.84 -38.11 9.44
C LEU A 5 -8.96 -38.46 8.25
N LEU A 6 -9.33 -38.02 7.05
CA LEU A 6 -8.36 -37.82 5.98
C LEU A 6 -7.66 -36.49 6.25
N SER A 7 -6.50 -36.55 6.91
CA SER A 7 -5.53 -35.47 6.87
C SER A 7 -4.98 -35.43 5.44
N ILE A 8 -5.54 -34.58 4.59
CA ILE A 8 -4.97 -34.28 3.27
C ILE A 8 -3.65 -33.56 3.55
N LEU A 9 -2.54 -34.29 3.46
CA LEU A 9 -1.21 -33.73 3.37
C LEU A 9 -1.15 -33.03 2.00
N LEU A 10 -1.53 -31.75 1.95
CA LEU A 10 -1.35 -30.90 0.78
C LEU A 10 0.14 -30.59 0.66
N VAL A 11 0.88 -31.54 0.08
CA VAL A 11 2.23 -31.30 -0.42
C VAL A 11 2.05 -30.43 -1.65
N PHE A 12 2.25 -29.13 -1.47
CA PHE A 12 2.37 -28.20 -2.56
C PHE A 12 3.69 -28.48 -3.31
N VAL A 13 3.65 -29.43 -4.25
CA VAL A 13 4.72 -29.59 -5.25
C VAL A 13 4.52 -28.47 -6.28
N PHE A 14 4.99 -27.28 -5.97
CA PHE A 14 5.06 -26.22 -6.96
C PHE A 14 6.30 -26.41 -7.82
N GLN A 15 6.09 -26.53 -9.13
CA GLN A 15 7.17 -26.47 -10.10
C GLN A 15 7.89 -25.13 -9.94
N HIS A 16 9.10 -25.18 -9.38
CA HIS A 16 10.08 -24.11 -9.46
C HIS A 16 10.29 -23.75 -10.93
N PHE A 17 9.67 -22.67 -11.40
CA PHE A 17 10.23 -21.89 -12.50
C PHE A 17 11.27 -20.90 -11.95
N GLY A 18 12.10 -21.33 -11.00
CA GLY A 18 13.33 -20.66 -10.62
C GLY A 18 14.44 -21.10 -11.58
N MET A 19 14.41 -20.59 -12.82
CA MET A 19 15.54 -20.73 -13.73
C MET A 19 16.71 -19.91 -13.17
N ALA A 20 17.66 -20.58 -12.51
CA ALA A 20 19.09 -20.29 -12.47
C ALA A 20 19.52 -18.82 -12.28
N GLN A 21 18.90 -18.08 -11.36
CA GLN A 21 19.42 -16.77 -10.98
C GLN A 21 20.62 -16.95 -10.04
N ASP A 22 21.71 -16.20 -10.27
CA ASP A 22 22.86 -16.21 -9.36
C ASP A 22 22.41 -15.81 -7.96
N LYS A 23 22.72 -16.67 -6.97
CA LYS A 23 22.35 -16.50 -5.56
C LYS A 23 22.90 -15.21 -4.93
N TYR A 24 23.86 -14.53 -5.57
CA TYR A 24 24.43 -13.28 -5.09
C TYR A 24 23.82 -12.02 -5.72
N HIS A 25 22.89 -12.16 -6.66
CA HIS A 25 22.22 -11.00 -7.26
C HIS A 25 21.19 -10.37 -6.31
N ALA A 26 21.27 -9.06 -6.16
CA ALA A 26 20.41 -8.27 -5.29
C ALA A 26 19.07 -7.95 -5.95
N ARG A 27 18.02 -7.78 -5.15
CA ARG A 27 16.81 -7.09 -5.61
C ARG A 27 17.18 -5.64 -5.97
N LEU A 28 16.68 -5.12 -7.08
CA LEU A 28 16.93 -3.74 -7.48
C LEU A 28 16.16 -2.80 -6.53
N PRO A 29 16.84 -1.90 -5.79
CA PRO A 29 16.16 -0.96 -4.90
C PRO A 29 15.60 0.23 -5.71
N VAL A 30 14.36 0.12 -6.17
CA VAL A 30 13.67 1.22 -6.86
C VAL A 30 13.27 2.29 -5.83
N LYS A 31 13.98 3.42 -5.85
CA LYS A 31 13.70 4.56 -4.95
C LYS A 31 12.65 5.49 -5.52
N GLY A 32 11.74 5.97 -4.67
CA GLY A 32 10.69 6.92 -5.06
C GLY A 32 9.62 6.30 -5.96
N TYR A 33 8.59 7.08 -6.26
CA TYR A 33 7.46 6.61 -7.07
C TYR A 33 7.85 6.54 -8.55
N VAL A 34 7.47 5.44 -9.21
CA VAL A 34 7.47 5.29 -10.67
C VAL A 34 6.03 5.44 -11.12
N THR A 35 5.76 6.41 -11.99
CA THR A 35 4.39 6.72 -12.44
C THR A 35 4.04 6.13 -13.80
N GLU A 36 5.05 5.73 -14.58
CA GLU A 36 4.88 5.17 -15.93
C GLU A 36 6.09 4.31 -16.31
N LEU A 37 5.87 3.30 -17.17
CA LEU A 37 6.93 2.49 -17.77
C LEU A 37 7.29 3.02 -19.16
N GLY A 38 8.57 3.12 -19.49
CA GLY A 38 9.02 3.37 -20.85
C GLY A 38 9.25 2.04 -21.57
N LEU A 39 8.59 1.83 -22.70
CA LEU A 39 8.68 0.59 -23.47
C LEU A 39 9.30 0.86 -24.83
N SER A 40 10.34 0.11 -25.17
CA SER A 40 10.96 0.14 -26.49
C SER A 40 10.32 -0.90 -27.41
N PRO A 41 10.17 -0.61 -28.72
CA PRO A 41 9.84 -1.64 -29.72
C PRO A 41 10.84 -2.81 -29.77
N LEU A 42 12.07 -2.60 -29.25
CA LEU A 42 13.09 -3.66 -29.14
C LEU A 42 12.95 -4.53 -27.89
N GLY A 43 11.93 -4.31 -27.06
CA GLY A 43 11.67 -5.10 -25.84
C GLY A 43 12.28 -4.54 -24.55
N GLU A 44 13.04 -3.45 -24.63
CA GLU A 44 13.60 -2.79 -23.44
C GLU A 44 12.48 -2.18 -22.57
N ILE A 45 12.66 -2.29 -21.26
CA ILE A 45 11.75 -1.71 -20.27
C ILE A 45 12.56 -0.76 -19.42
N TRP A 46 12.11 0.49 -19.33
CA TRP A 46 12.75 1.55 -18.57
C TRP A 46 11.79 2.09 -17.52
N MET A 47 12.35 2.52 -16.39
CA MET A 47 11.65 3.19 -15.31
C MET A 47 12.37 4.48 -14.94
N ALA A 48 11.60 5.54 -14.79
CA ALA A 48 12.04 6.78 -14.17
C ALA A 48 11.31 6.97 -12.85
N SER A 49 12.01 7.42 -11.81
CA SER A 49 11.41 7.62 -10.50
C SER A 49 11.52 9.06 -10.01
N LYS A 50 10.55 9.46 -9.17
CA LYS A 50 10.51 10.80 -8.57
C LYS A 50 11.70 11.11 -7.66
N ALA A 51 12.54 10.12 -7.34
CA ALA A 51 13.81 10.33 -6.65
C ALA A 51 14.95 10.74 -7.61
N GLY A 52 14.64 10.96 -8.89
CA GLY A 52 15.60 11.36 -9.92
C GLY A 52 16.45 10.22 -10.44
N ASN A 53 16.01 8.96 -10.28
CA ASN A 53 16.74 7.80 -10.75
C ASN A 53 16.11 7.23 -12.02
N VAL A 54 16.93 6.54 -12.81
CA VAL A 54 16.50 5.78 -13.98
C VAL A 54 16.99 4.34 -13.84
N TYR A 55 16.18 3.38 -14.27
CA TYR A 55 16.50 1.95 -14.27
C TYR A 55 16.05 1.34 -15.59
N TYR A 56 16.71 0.28 -16.05
CA TYR A 56 16.30 -0.39 -17.27
C TYR A 56 16.66 -1.87 -17.27
N THR A 57 15.93 -2.64 -18.08
CA THR A 57 16.29 -4.00 -18.49
C THR A 57 16.25 -4.08 -20.02
N LYS A 58 17.11 -4.92 -20.60
CA LYS A 58 17.18 -5.10 -22.06
C LYS A 58 15.98 -5.84 -22.61
N GLU A 59 15.53 -6.85 -21.90
CA GLU A 59 14.31 -7.59 -22.21
C GLU A 59 13.60 -7.99 -20.91
N PHE A 60 12.36 -8.45 -21.05
CA PHE A 60 11.62 -9.04 -19.93
C PHE A 60 12.31 -10.31 -19.44
N GLY A 61 12.62 -10.40 -18.14
CA GLY A 61 13.32 -11.55 -17.55
C GLY A 61 14.82 -11.32 -17.32
N ASP A 62 15.40 -10.30 -17.96
CA ASP A 62 16.82 -9.98 -17.83
C ASP A 62 17.15 -9.22 -16.54
N LEU A 63 18.45 -9.08 -16.27
CA LEU A 63 18.94 -8.26 -15.16
C LEU A 63 18.62 -6.79 -15.39
N TRP A 64 18.18 -6.16 -14.31
CA TRP A 64 18.00 -4.74 -14.25
C TRP A 64 19.31 -4.02 -13.99
N HIS A 65 19.41 -2.85 -14.60
CA HIS A 65 20.56 -1.98 -14.53
C HIS A 65 20.16 -0.61 -13.99
N ILE A 66 21.03 -0.05 -13.15
CA ILE A 66 20.92 1.35 -12.75
C ILE A 66 21.32 2.21 -13.97
N GLY A 67 20.42 3.08 -14.40
CA GLY A 67 20.59 3.96 -15.54
C GLY A 67 21.56 5.13 -15.27
N PRO A 68 21.82 5.95 -16.29
CA PRO A 68 22.85 6.99 -16.25
C PRO A 68 22.56 8.13 -15.27
N PHE A 69 21.29 8.33 -14.91
CA PHE A 69 20.90 9.29 -13.89
C PHE A 69 20.63 8.65 -12.51
N GLY A 70 21.24 7.51 -12.20
CA GLY A 70 21.10 6.86 -10.90
C GLY A 70 22.18 7.26 -9.89
N SER A 71 21.84 7.28 -8.60
CA SER A 71 22.81 7.27 -7.51
C SER A 71 22.79 5.94 -6.76
N LEU A 72 23.99 5.36 -6.57
CA LEU A 72 24.18 4.21 -5.66
C LEU A 72 23.97 4.60 -4.20
N ASP A 73 24.05 5.89 -3.86
CA ASP A 73 23.80 6.37 -2.50
C ASP A 73 22.29 6.32 -2.19
N PRO A 74 21.84 5.51 -1.20
CA PRO A 74 20.45 5.46 -0.76
C PRO A 74 19.88 6.80 -0.31
N LEU A 75 20.72 7.75 0.09
CA LEU A 75 20.33 9.07 0.62
C LEU A 75 20.45 10.20 -0.42
N ALA A 76 20.97 9.93 -1.61
CA ALA A 76 21.07 10.94 -2.66
C ALA A 76 19.68 11.22 -3.23
N PHE A 77 19.15 12.39 -2.89
CA PHE A 77 17.91 12.94 -3.42
C PHE A 77 18.21 14.29 -4.08
N ASP A 78 17.82 14.47 -5.34
CA ASP A 78 17.94 15.75 -6.04
C ASP A 78 16.55 16.41 -6.11
N SER A 79 16.31 17.39 -5.23
CA SER A 79 15.04 18.12 -5.13
C SER A 79 14.68 18.92 -6.39
N GLY A 80 15.60 19.02 -7.36
CA GLY A 80 15.38 19.65 -8.66
C GLY A 80 15.18 18.66 -9.82
N LYS A 81 15.19 17.34 -9.59
CA LYS A 81 15.06 16.33 -10.65
C LYS A 81 14.09 15.22 -10.27
N ASN A 82 12.79 15.49 -10.30
CA ASN A 82 11.79 14.43 -10.20
C ASN A 82 11.49 13.92 -11.62
N PHE A 83 12.12 12.81 -11.99
CA PHE A 83 11.79 12.13 -13.24
C PHE A 83 10.50 11.36 -13.05
N GLU A 84 9.47 11.74 -13.80
CA GLU A 84 8.15 11.11 -13.67
C GLU A 84 7.85 10.18 -14.84
N ARG A 85 8.44 10.45 -16.01
CA ARG A 85 8.16 9.71 -17.23
C ARG A 85 9.42 9.50 -18.03
N ILE A 86 9.52 8.33 -18.64
CA ILE A 86 10.49 8.01 -19.68
C ILE A 86 9.72 7.41 -20.86
N ASN A 87 9.83 8.04 -22.02
CA ASN A 87 9.05 7.67 -23.20
C ASN A 87 9.98 7.39 -24.38
N PHE A 88 9.62 6.40 -25.19
CA PHE A 88 10.31 6.07 -26.44
C PHE A 88 9.60 6.69 -27.63
N LEU A 89 10.34 7.43 -28.45
CA LEU A 89 9.85 8.02 -29.70
C LEU A 89 10.28 7.21 -30.92
N SER A 90 11.23 6.30 -30.74
CA SER A 90 11.67 5.26 -31.67
C SER A 90 12.41 4.18 -30.89
N GLU A 91 13.04 3.23 -31.56
CA GLU A 91 13.89 2.20 -30.95
C GLU A 91 15.06 2.78 -30.11
N ASN A 92 15.61 3.93 -30.51
CA ASN A 92 16.82 4.50 -29.89
C ASN A 92 16.61 5.91 -29.30
N VAL A 93 15.47 6.55 -29.55
CA VAL A 93 15.20 7.91 -29.07
C VAL A 93 14.30 7.87 -27.84
N LEU A 94 14.81 8.38 -26.72
CA LEU A 94 14.12 8.42 -25.44
C LEU A 94 14.01 9.85 -24.93
N ILE A 95 12.96 10.12 -24.17
CA ILE A 95 12.77 11.39 -23.45
C ILE A 95 12.45 11.13 -21.99
N ILE A 96 13.15 11.83 -21.10
CA ILE A 96 12.81 11.92 -19.68
C ILE A 96 12.17 13.27 -19.40
N SER A 97 11.04 13.25 -18.71
CA SER A 97 10.28 14.45 -18.34
C SER A 97 9.70 14.35 -16.92
N GLY A 98 9.24 15.48 -16.39
CA GLY A 98 8.69 15.59 -15.04
C GLY A 98 8.90 16.98 -14.46
N PHE A 99 9.20 17.05 -13.16
CA PHE A 99 9.65 18.28 -12.50
C PHE A 99 11.18 18.34 -12.56
N ILE A 100 11.69 18.93 -13.63
CA ILE A 100 13.13 19.08 -13.85
C ILE A 100 13.45 20.57 -13.83
N GLN A 101 14.24 21.00 -12.85
CA GLN A 101 14.59 22.39 -12.62
C GLN A 101 16.10 22.62 -12.69
N GLU A 102 16.48 23.69 -13.37
CA GLU A 102 17.87 24.17 -13.37
C GLU A 102 17.88 25.70 -13.42
N ASN A 103 18.63 26.34 -12.51
CA ASN A 103 18.72 27.81 -12.42
C ASN A 103 17.34 28.50 -12.36
N GLY A 104 16.39 27.90 -11.64
CA GLY A 104 15.03 28.41 -11.49
C GLY A 104 14.09 28.13 -12.68
N LYS A 105 14.56 27.57 -13.80
CA LYS A 105 13.75 27.28 -14.99
C LYS A 105 13.35 25.81 -15.08
N GLN A 106 12.14 25.54 -15.57
CA GLN A 106 11.58 24.20 -15.78
C GLN A 106 11.08 24.03 -17.22
N ASN A 107 11.88 24.40 -18.20
CA ASN A 107 11.47 24.49 -19.60
C ASN A 107 12.22 23.50 -20.52
N PHE A 108 12.72 22.42 -19.95
CA PHE A 108 13.53 21.44 -20.66
C PHE A 108 13.23 20.00 -20.27
N ILE A 109 13.65 19.10 -21.15
CA ILE A 109 13.65 17.65 -20.98
C ILE A 109 15.07 17.10 -21.19
N TYR A 110 15.32 15.87 -20.78
CA TYR A 110 16.47 15.11 -21.26
C TYR A 110 16.03 14.24 -22.44
N ARG A 111 16.80 14.26 -23.52
CA ARG A 111 16.59 13.45 -24.71
C ARG A 111 17.85 12.62 -24.97
N SER A 112 17.68 11.34 -25.29
CA SER A 112 18.74 10.48 -25.80
C SER A 112 18.40 10.06 -27.22
N GLU A 113 19.42 9.87 -28.07
CA GLU A 113 19.26 9.34 -29.43
C GLU A 113 20.01 8.03 -29.67
N ASP A 114 20.67 7.50 -28.64
CA ASP A 114 21.55 6.34 -28.71
C ASP A 114 21.15 5.21 -27.74
N GLY A 115 19.86 5.12 -27.41
CA GLY A 115 19.31 4.11 -26.52
C GLY A 115 19.64 4.37 -25.04
N GLY A 116 19.73 5.65 -24.64
CA GLY A 116 19.97 6.06 -23.26
C GLY A 116 21.44 6.03 -22.83
N LYS A 117 22.40 5.91 -23.74
CA LYS A 117 23.84 5.92 -23.41
C LYS A 117 24.36 7.34 -23.17
N SER A 118 23.85 8.31 -23.92
CA SER A 118 24.10 9.74 -23.74
C SER A 118 22.79 10.52 -23.76
N TRP A 119 22.77 11.68 -23.10
CA TRP A 119 21.57 12.49 -22.91
C TRP A 119 21.87 13.97 -23.09
N ASP A 120 21.09 14.61 -23.94
CA ASP A 120 21.11 16.04 -24.20
C ASP A 120 19.94 16.73 -23.52
N LYS A 121 20.17 17.99 -23.14
CA LYS A 121 19.11 18.88 -22.67
C LYS A 121 18.44 19.55 -23.85
N VAL A 122 17.14 19.31 -24.02
CA VAL A 122 16.33 19.96 -25.06
C VAL A 122 15.35 20.92 -24.42
N ILE A 123 15.40 22.19 -24.83
CA ILE A 123 14.43 23.21 -24.42
C ILE A 123 13.14 22.99 -25.22
N PHE A 124 12.04 22.71 -24.54
CA PHE A 124 10.74 22.48 -25.20
C PHE A 124 9.90 23.76 -25.37
N GLY A 125 10.27 24.85 -24.68
CA GLY A 125 9.53 26.11 -24.72
C GLY A 125 10.19 27.24 -23.95
N MET A 126 9.61 28.44 -24.05
CA MET A 126 10.08 29.62 -23.31
C MET A 126 9.52 29.68 -21.88
N GLU A 127 8.34 29.10 -21.65
CA GLU A 127 7.67 29.06 -20.35
C GLU A 127 8.18 27.90 -19.50
N SER A 128 8.28 28.12 -18.19
CA SER A 128 8.55 27.02 -17.25
C SER A 128 7.29 26.20 -17.04
N SER A 129 7.41 24.88 -17.15
CA SER A 129 6.32 23.94 -16.99
C SER A 129 6.84 22.62 -16.43
N TRP A 130 6.38 22.25 -15.23
CA TRP A 130 6.41 20.84 -14.84
C TRP A 130 5.53 20.07 -15.82
N ILE A 131 6.10 19.06 -16.45
CA ILE A 131 5.38 18.16 -17.36
C ILE A 131 4.66 17.08 -16.55
N ASP A 132 3.34 17.03 -16.67
CA ASP A 132 2.46 16.08 -15.98
C ASP A 132 1.77 15.08 -16.92
N ALA A 133 1.83 15.32 -18.23
CA ALA A 133 1.18 14.45 -19.19
C ALA A 133 1.97 14.41 -20.50
N THR A 134 2.07 13.20 -21.04
CA THR A 134 2.74 12.96 -22.32
C THR A 134 1.96 11.92 -23.11
N TYR A 135 2.01 12.04 -24.43
CA TYR A 135 1.59 11.00 -25.36
C TYR A 135 2.57 11.00 -26.53
N PHE A 136 3.19 9.86 -26.81
CA PHE A 136 4.21 9.72 -27.83
C PHE A 136 3.90 8.54 -28.74
N LYS A 137 4.30 8.68 -30.00
CA LYS A 137 4.29 7.58 -30.96
C LYS A 137 5.70 7.22 -31.34
N HIS A 138 5.92 5.95 -31.67
CA HIS A 138 7.20 5.44 -32.17
C HIS A 138 7.53 5.89 -33.62
N ASN A 139 6.92 6.98 -34.08
CA ASN A 139 7.17 7.62 -35.37
C ASN A 139 7.84 9.01 -35.22
N GLY A 140 8.27 9.38 -34.01
CA GLY A 140 8.91 10.65 -33.71
C GLY A 140 7.97 11.79 -33.32
N LYS A 141 6.65 11.59 -33.40
CA LYS A 141 5.66 12.59 -32.98
C LYS A 141 5.30 12.45 -31.50
N GLY A 142 5.00 13.57 -30.86
CA GLY A 142 4.61 13.56 -29.47
C GLY A 142 4.00 14.86 -28.97
N TRP A 143 3.22 14.74 -27.90
CA TRP A 143 2.56 15.82 -27.20
C TRP A 143 2.92 15.78 -25.74
N MET A 144 3.18 16.95 -25.16
CA MET A 144 3.48 17.12 -23.75
C MET A 144 2.73 18.31 -23.19
N SER A 145 2.33 18.23 -21.92
CA SER A 145 1.77 19.35 -21.19
C SER A 145 1.93 19.18 -19.68
N GLY A 146 1.49 20.18 -18.92
CA GLY A 146 1.45 20.16 -17.48
C GLY A 146 1.11 21.54 -16.92
N GLY A 147 1.96 22.09 -16.05
CA GLY A 147 1.67 23.32 -15.30
C GLY A 147 1.40 24.59 -16.11
N SER A 148 2.01 24.72 -17.31
CA SER A 148 1.84 25.91 -18.16
C SER A 148 0.55 25.91 -19.00
N GLN A 149 -0.15 24.77 -19.10
CA GLN A 149 -1.31 24.52 -19.98
C GLN A 149 -1.06 24.70 -21.47
N LEU A 150 0.17 25.01 -21.88
CA LEU A 150 0.58 24.91 -23.28
C LEU A 150 0.67 23.44 -23.66
N ILE A 151 0.29 23.15 -24.89
CA ILE A 151 0.56 21.85 -25.50
C ILE A 151 1.82 21.99 -26.33
N TYR A 152 2.88 21.32 -25.91
CA TYR A 152 4.11 21.23 -26.65
C TYR A 152 4.00 20.04 -27.61
N TYR A 153 4.28 20.28 -28.88
CA TYR A 153 4.21 19.29 -29.94
C TYR A 153 5.57 19.17 -30.65
N THR A 154 5.99 17.94 -30.89
CA THR A 154 7.16 17.59 -31.69
C THR A 154 6.76 16.66 -32.83
N GLU A 155 7.50 16.75 -33.93
CA GLU A 155 7.39 15.84 -35.08
C GLU A 155 8.75 15.31 -35.57
N ASP A 156 9.81 15.59 -34.81
CA ASP A 156 11.20 15.28 -35.16
C ASP A 156 11.91 14.52 -34.03
N TYR A 157 11.20 13.57 -33.42
CA TYR A 157 11.70 12.74 -32.33
C TYR A 157 12.12 13.56 -31.11
N GLY A 158 11.38 14.64 -30.81
CA GLY A 158 11.61 15.50 -29.65
C GLY A 158 12.86 16.37 -29.74
N LEU A 159 13.45 16.50 -30.93
CA LEU A 159 14.61 17.37 -31.15
C LEU A 159 14.19 18.85 -31.09
N THR A 160 13.02 19.18 -31.65
CA THR A 160 12.41 20.50 -31.55
C THR A 160 10.96 20.41 -31.10
N TRP A 161 10.48 21.50 -30.50
CA TRP A 161 9.15 21.59 -29.93
C TRP A 161 8.49 22.91 -30.33
N SER A 162 7.21 22.85 -30.65
CA SER A 162 6.35 24.00 -30.92
C SER A 162 5.21 24.04 -29.92
N ALA A 163 4.84 25.24 -29.46
CA ALA A 163 3.68 25.40 -28.60
C ALA A 163 2.42 25.60 -29.46
N LYS A 164 1.41 24.75 -29.23
CA LYS A 164 0.05 24.94 -29.75
C LYS A 164 -0.73 25.93 -28.86
N PRO A 165 -1.90 26.42 -29.31
CA PRO A 165 -2.76 27.28 -28.49
C PRO A 165 -3.03 26.66 -27.11
N LYS A 166 -3.09 27.51 -26.08
CA LYS A 166 -3.49 27.07 -24.73
C LYS A 166 -4.89 26.47 -24.79
N ILE A 167 -5.08 25.34 -24.10
CA ILE A 167 -6.39 24.71 -23.92
C ILE A 167 -7.39 25.70 -23.30
N GLU A 168 -6.94 26.43 -22.27
CA GLU A 168 -7.75 27.44 -21.59
C GLU A 168 -6.85 28.51 -20.95
N ASN A 169 -7.43 29.68 -20.64
CA ASN A 169 -6.74 30.79 -19.96
C ASN A 169 -7.13 30.87 -18.48
N MET A 170 -7.28 29.72 -17.80
CA MET A 170 -7.58 29.69 -16.37
C MET A 170 -6.32 29.33 -15.59
N ALA A 171 -5.87 30.20 -14.69
CA ALA A 171 -4.68 29.94 -13.89
C ALA A 171 -4.79 28.64 -13.08
N ASN A 172 -3.67 27.94 -12.90
CA ASN A 172 -3.48 26.81 -11.96
C ASN A 172 -4.17 25.46 -12.29
N ARG A 173 -4.61 25.24 -13.53
CA ARG A 173 -5.00 23.90 -14.02
C ARG A 173 -3.83 23.18 -14.68
N ARG A 174 -3.66 21.91 -14.36
CA ARG A 174 -2.58 21.07 -14.87
C ARG A 174 -3.18 19.93 -15.68
N ILE A 175 -2.66 19.71 -16.88
CA ILE A 175 -3.07 18.57 -17.71
C ILE A 175 -2.37 17.33 -17.18
N MET A 176 -3.14 16.33 -16.74
CA MET A 176 -2.64 15.12 -16.08
C MET A 176 -2.58 13.91 -17.00
N SER A 177 -3.36 13.90 -18.09
CA SER A 177 -3.35 12.82 -19.08
C SER A 177 -3.63 13.36 -20.47
N ILE A 178 -2.93 12.82 -21.46
CA ILE A 178 -3.12 13.07 -22.89
C ILE A 178 -3.25 11.71 -23.57
N HIS A 179 -4.17 11.57 -24.53
CA HIS A 179 -4.24 10.40 -25.40
C HIS A 179 -4.78 10.80 -26.77
N PHE A 180 -4.21 10.26 -27.84
CA PHE A 180 -4.70 10.48 -29.20
C PHE A 180 -5.18 9.19 -29.85
N SER A 181 -6.06 9.33 -30.83
CA SER A 181 -6.40 8.27 -31.77
C SER A 181 -5.21 7.94 -32.69
N ASN A 182 -5.26 6.77 -33.33
CA ASN A 182 -4.20 6.30 -34.22
C ASN A 182 -3.96 7.23 -35.42
N ASP A 183 -4.99 7.95 -35.87
CA ASP A 183 -4.89 8.93 -36.95
C ASP A 183 -4.41 10.32 -36.50
N GLU A 184 -4.14 10.52 -35.20
CA GLU A 184 -3.59 11.75 -34.59
C GLU A 184 -4.53 12.97 -34.67
N LYS A 185 -5.78 12.78 -35.11
CA LYS A 185 -6.75 13.88 -35.22
C LYS A 185 -7.50 14.11 -33.94
N ILE A 186 -7.98 13.03 -33.33
CA ILE A 186 -8.77 13.10 -32.10
C ILE A 186 -7.82 12.99 -30.91
N GLY A 187 -7.78 14.04 -30.10
CA GLY A 187 -6.99 14.08 -28.87
C GLY A 187 -7.88 14.34 -27.66
N LEU A 188 -7.59 13.68 -26.55
CA LEU A 188 -8.22 13.90 -25.25
C LEU A 188 -7.20 14.38 -24.22
N PHE A 189 -7.60 15.39 -23.46
CA PHE A 189 -6.76 16.06 -22.47
C PHE A 189 -7.54 16.21 -21.17
N ALA A 190 -7.09 15.54 -20.12
CA ALA A 190 -7.73 15.55 -18.82
C ALA A 190 -6.92 16.34 -17.80
N SER A 191 -7.59 17.06 -16.91
CA SER A 191 -6.95 17.96 -15.94
C SER A 191 -7.13 17.54 -14.47
N ASN A 192 -6.34 18.17 -13.60
CA ASN A 192 -6.48 18.04 -12.15
C ASN A 192 -7.70 18.80 -11.55
N TRP A 193 -8.53 19.45 -12.37
CA TRP A 193 -9.68 20.25 -11.96
C TRP A 193 -10.96 19.92 -12.74
N ASN A 194 -11.32 18.63 -12.82
CA ASN A 194 -12.58 18.16 -13.40
C ASN A 194 -12.88 18.66 -14.82
N THR A 195 -11.88 18.71 -15.70
CA THR A 195 -12.11 19.05 -17.11
C THR A 195 -11.49 18.04 -18.05
N ILE A 196 -12.25 17.73 -19.10
CA ILE A 196 -11.81 16.93 -20.24
C ILE A 196 -11.98 17.81 -21.47
N HIS A 197 -10.91 17.97 -22.24
CA HIS A 197 -10.94 18.65 -23.53
C HIS A 197 -10.73 17.63 -24.65
N ARG A 198 -11.45 17.84 -25.75
CA ARG A 198 -11.33 17.09 -26.99
C ARG A 198 -10.90 18.03 -28.11
N THR A 199 -10.02 17.56 -28.97
CA THR A 199 -9.64 18.21 -30.23
C THR A 199 -9.90 17.25 -31.39
N PHE A 200 -10.15 17.79 -32.58
CA PHE A 200 -10.30 17.03 -33.83
C PHE A 200 -9.25 17.41 -34.89
N ASP A 201 -8.38 18.35 -34.55
CA ASP A 201 -7.47 19.02 -35.47
C ASP A 201 -6.06 19.13 -34.89
N ASN A 202 -5.65 18.12 -34.12
CA ASN A 202 -4.31 18.05 -33.52
C ASN A 202 -4.00 19.24 -32.60
N ALA A 203 -4.91 19.50 -31.66
CA ALA A 203 -4.78 20.51 -30.60
C ALA A 203 -4.76 21.97 -31.11
N GLU A 204 -5.39 22.25 -32.25
CA GLU A 204 -5.58 23.61 -32.75
C GLU A 204 -6.88 24.23 -32.19
N THR A 205 -7.94 23.44 -32.08
CA THR A 205 -9.21 23.83 -31.46
C THR A 205 -9.72 22.79 -30.44
N TRP A 206 -10.61 23.25 -29.57
CA TRP A 206 -11.01 22.54 -28.35
C TRP A 206 -12.53 22.51 -28.16
N GLU A 207 -13.02 21.37 -27.69
CA GLU A 207 -14.36 21.13 -27.17
C GLU A 207 -14.24 20.64 -25.73
N ILE A 208 -15.12 21.10 -24.84
CA ILE A 208 -15.17 20.60 -23.45
C ILE A 208 -16.18 19.45 -23.39
N LEU A 209 -15.76 18.31 -22.85
CA LEU A 209 -16.64 17.20 -22.55
C LEU A 209 -17.11 17.27 -21.10
N GLU A 210 -18.40 16.95 -20.89
CA GLU A 210 -18.93 16.79 -19.54
C GLU A 210 -18.27 15.59 -18.85
N THR A 211 -17.94 15.73 -17.57
CA THR A 211 -17.22 14.72 -16.80
C THR A 211 -18.17 13.84 -15.98
N PRO A 212 -17.72 12.67 -15.47
CA PRO A 212 -18.52 11.87 -14.56
C PRO A 212 -19.05 12.66 -13.36
N LEU A 213 -18.24 13.56 -12.79
CA LEU A 213 -18.67 14.40 -11.68
C LEU A 213 -19.80 15.37 -12.07
N TYR A 214 -19.69 16.06 -13.20
CA TYR A 214 -20.74 17.00 -13.64
C TYR A 214 -22.04 16.28 -14.02
N GLN A 215 -21.92 15.05 -14.54
CA GLN A 215 -23.05 14.14 -14.74
C GLN A 215 -23.56 13.46 -13.46
N LYS A 216 -23.00 13.82 -12.29
CA LYS A 216 -23.39 13.30 -10.97
C LYS A 216 -23.29 11.78 -10.84
N LYS A 217 -22.34 11.16 -11.55
CA LYS A 217 -22.05 9.71 -11.47
C LYS A 217 -21.37 9.31 -10.16
N TYR A 218 -20.87 10.28 -9.41
CA TYR A 218 -20.41 10.13 -8.05
C TYR A 218 -20.50 11.48 -7.33
N ARG A 219 -20.26 11.50 -6.02
CA ARG A 219 -20.26 12.72 -5.19
C ARG A 219 -18.90 12.96 -4.57
N VAL A 220 -18.52 14.23 -4.45
CA VAL A 220 -17.32 14.64 -3.73
C VAL A 220 -17.66 14.70 -2.24
N VAL A 221 -16.97 13.89 -1.44
CA VAL A 221 -17.24 13.77 0.01
C VAL A 221 -16.54 14.88 0.82
N SER A 222 -15.40 15.39 0.34
CA SER A 222 -14.69 16.50 0.97
C SER A 222 -14.39 17.63 -0.02
N ASN A 223 -14.54 18.87 0.42
CA ASN A 223 -14.28 20.05 -0.40
C ASN A 223 -12.79 20.19 -0.80
N ASP A 224 -11.87 19.64 0.00
CA ASP A 224 -10.44 19.63 -0.31
C ASP A 224 -10.07 18.58 -1.35
N SER A 225 -10.96 17.63 -1.62
CA SER A 225 -10.74 16.60 -2.62
C SER A 225 -10.84 17.20 -4.00
N LYS A 226 -9.68 17.53 -4.58
CA LYS A 226 -9.59 17.99 -5.97
C LYS A 226 -10.23 16.91 -6.87
N PRO A 227 -11.19 17.27 -7.74
CA PRO A 227 -11.84 16.34 -8.66
C PRO A 227 -10.93 16.00 -9.84
N ARG A 228 -9.72 15.54 -9.50
CA ARG A 228 -8.62 15.23 -10.40
C ARG A 228 -9.00 14.05 -11.27
N ILE A 229 -8.73 14.20 -12.56
CA ILE A 229 -8.76 13.12 -13.53
C ILE A 229 -7.31 12.67 -13.73
N ASP A 230 -7.05 11.42 -13.42
CA ASP A 230 -5.69 10.85 -13.41
C ASP A 230 -5.30 10.26 -14.75
N LYS A 231 -6.27 9.71 -15.48
CA LYS A 231 -6.02 9.00 -16.74
C LYS A 231 -7.23 9.13 -17.66
N ILE A 232 -6.98 9.32 -18.95
CA ILE A 232 -7.97 9.21 -20.01
C ILE A 232 -7.38 8.46 -21.21
N ARG A 233 -8.17 7.57 -21.82
CA ARG A 233 -7.78 6.77 -22.99
C ARG A 233 -8.91 6.68 -24.01
N ILE A 234 -8.52 6.47 -25.26
CA ILE A 234 -9.42 6.24 -26.41
C ILE A 234 -9.24 4.78 -26.84
N LEU A 235 -10.33 4.02 -26.92
CA LEU A 235 -10.35 2.65 -27.44
C LEU A 235 -11.53 2.50 -28.38
N GLY A 236 -11.25 2.34 -29.68
CA GLY A 236 -12.30 2.36 -30.71
C GLY A 236 -13.17 3.62 -30.59
N ASP A 237 -14.48 3.41 -30.48
CA ASP A 237 -15.47 4.48 -30.31
C ASP A 237 -15.76 4.86 -28.84
N TYR A 238 -14.88 4.47 -27.92
CA TYR A 238 -15.10 4.64 -26.49
C TYR A 238 -13.99 5.43 -25.81
N TYR A 239 -14.37 6.13 -24.75
CA TYR A 239 -13.44 6.80 -23.84
C TYR A 239 -13.50 6.16 -22.47
N LEU A 240 -12.33 5.89 -21.89
CA LEU A 240 -12.16 5.43 -20.51
C LEU A 240 -11.51 6.54 -19.69
N VAL A 241 -12.01 6.78 -18.49
CA VAL A 241 -11.49 7.82 -17.59
C VAL A 241 -11.33 7.30 -16.17
N SER A 242 -10.21 7.64 -15.54
CA SER A 242 -10.00 7.48 -14.09
C SER A 242 -10.13 8.84 -13.42
N GLN A 243 -11.15 9.01 -12.57
CA GLN A 243 -11.41 10.24 -11.83
C GLN A 243 -11.58 9.94 -10.35
N GLN A 244 -10.74 10.54 -9.50
CA GLN A 244 -10.71 10.27 -8.05
C GLN A 244 -10.75 8.76 -7.73
N GLN A 245 -9.86 7.99 -8.38
CA GLN A 245 -9.73 6.53 -8.21
C GLN A 245 -10.96 5.71 -8.63
N ARG A 246 -11.88 6.29 -9.40
CA ARG A 246 -13.02 5.60 -10.01
C ARG A 246 -12.86 5.55 -11.52
N VAL A 247 -13.16 4.40 -12.11
CA VAL A 247 -13.09 4.21 -13.55
C VAL A 247 -14.48 4.33 -14.16
N PHE A 248 -14.60 5.09 -15.25
CA PHE A 248 -15.82 5.25 -16.02
C PHE A 248 -15.56 5.05 -17.50
N ILE A 249 -16.62 4.74 -18.23
CA ILE A 249 -16.60 4.53 -19.67
C ILE A 249 -17.76 5.25 -20.36
N THR A 250 -17.55 5.72 -21.59
CA THR A 250 -18.59 6.34 -22.41
C THR A 250 -18.36 6.08 -23.89
N GLN A 251 -19.41 6.13 -24.70
CA GLN A 251 -19.29 6.26 -26.16
C GLN A 251 -18.84 7.68 -26.53
N ASN A 252 -18.13 7.81 -27.64
CA ASN A 252 -17.52 9.07 -28.09
C ASN A 252 -18.52 10.09 -28.68
N ASN A 253 -19.68 9.61 -29.15
CA ASN A 253 -20.72 10.37 -29.84
C ASN A 253 -21.88 10.80 -28.94
N ASP A 254 -22.06 10.14 -27.80
CA ASP A 254 -23.03 10.46 -26.75
C ASP A 254 -22.33 10.31 -25.39
N ILE A 255 -21.84 11.43 -24.85
CA ILE A 255 -21.09 11.42 -23.59
C ILE A 255 -22.06 11.16 -22.44
N ASN A 256 -22.12 9.92 -21.98
CA ASN A 256 -22.88 9.47 -20.83
C ASN A 256 -22.07 8.44 -20.05
N TRP A 257 -21.33 8.91 -19.05
CA TRP A 257 -20.38 8.10 -18.31
C TRP A 257 -21.07 6.99 -17.50
N THR A 258 -20.56 5.77 -17.63
CA THR A 258 -21.02 4.59 -16.90
C THR A 258 -19.88 4.12 -15.98
N PRO A 259 -20.11 3.93 -14.67
CA PRO A 259 -19.08 3.47 -13.75
C PRO A 259 -18.67 2.02 -14.01
N LEU A 260 -17.40 1.73 -13.77
CA LEU A 260 -16.83 0.38 -13.76
C LEU A 260 -16.28 0.09 -12.34
N PRO A 261 -17.16 -0.28 -11.38
CA PRO A 261 -16.84 -0.27 -9.94
C PRO A 261 -15.74 -1.26 -9.54
N ASP A 262 -15.61 -2.36 -10.28
CA ASP A 262 -14.61 -3.40 -10.02
C ASP A 262 -13.23 -3.05 -10.56
N ILE A 263 -13.08 -1.96 -11.33
CA ILE A 263 -11.84 -1.62 -12.04
C ILE A 263 -11.10 -0.51 -11.29
N ILE A 264 -9.80 -0.74 -11.05
CA ILE A 264 -8.92 0.21 -10.36
C ILE A 264 -7.98 0.95 -11.30
N ASP A 265 -7.65 0.33 -12.44
CA ASP A 265 -6.77 0.92 -13.44
C ASP A 265 -7.01 0.30 -14.82
N PHE A 266 -6.53 0.97 -15.86
CA PHE A 266 -6.63 0.51 -17.24
C PHE A 266 -5.51 1.06 -18.12
N GLU A 267 -5.27 0.37 -19.23
CA GLU A 267 -4.41 0.85 -20.31
C GLU A 267 -4.92 0.33 -21.66
N VAL A 268 -4.63 1.03 -22.76
CA VAL A 268 -5.13 0.67 -24.10
C VAL A 268 -4.03 0.69 -25.13
N SER A 269 -4.06 -0.32 -26.00
CA SER A 269 -3.37 -0.29 -27.28
C SER A 269 -4.32 0.22 -28.36
N ASP A 270 -3.83 0.27 -29.60
CA ASP A 270 -4.61 0.62 -30.78
C ASP A 270 -5.93 -0.16 -30.92
N ASN A 271 -5.94 -1.46 -30.57
CA ASN A 271 -7.06 -2.37 -30.86
C ASN A 271 -7.55 -3.17 -29.65
N GLN A 272 -6.94 -2.99 -28.47
CA GLN A 272 -7.25 -3.75 -27.27
C GLN A 272 -7.20 -2.88 -26.02
N GLY A 273 -8.14 -3.12 -25.10
CA GLY A 273 -8.13 -2.56 -23.76
C GLY A 273 -7.68 -3.57 -22.72
N PHE A 274 -7.01 -3.11 -21.69
CA PHE A 274 -6.67 -3.89 -20.52
C PHE A 274 -7.27 -3.22 -19.29
N LEU A 275 -8.03 -3.97 -18.50
CA LEU A 275 -8.59 -3.51 -17.24
C LEU A 275 -7.97 -4.29 -16.09
N ILE A 276 -7.56 -3.58 -15.04
CA ILE A 276 -7.12 -4.18 -13.78
C ILE A 276 -8.25 -4.07 -12.77
N THR A 277 -8.66 -5.21 -12.23
CA THR A 277 -9.73 -5.29 -11.23
C THR A 277 -9.20 -5.04 -9.81
N ARG A 278 -10.10 -4.81 -8.85
CA ARG A 278 -9.77 -4.60 -7.42
C ARG A 278 -9.04 -5.78 -6.77
N ASP A 279 -9.33 -7.00 -7.21
CA ASP A 279 -8.63 -8.24 -6.82
C ASP A 279 -7.37 -8.48 -7.68
N TYR A 280 -6.92 -7.48 -8.44
CA TYR A 280 -5.74 -7.51 -9.29
C TYR A 280 -5.77 -8.56 -10.42
N ASN A 281 -6.95 -9.00 -10.85
CA ASN A 281 -7.10 -9.72 -12.11
C ASN A 281 -6.99 -8.76 -13.31
N VAL A 282 -6.62 -9.32 -14.45
CA VAL A 282 -6.50 -8.61 -15.73
C VAL A 282 -7.60 -9.08 -16.67
N LYS A 283 -8.40 -8.15 -17.17
CA LYS A 283 -9.38 -8.39 -18.25
C LYS A 283 -8.85 -7.75 -19.53
N VAL A 284 -8.92 -8.49 -20.63
CA VAL A 284 -8.57 -7.99 -21.98
C VAL A 284 -9.85 -7.79 -22.77
N LEU A 285 -9.98 -6.61 -23.38
CA LEU A 285 -11.12 -6.19 -24.19
C LEU A 285 -10.67 -6.03 -25.65
N ASP A 286 -11.58 -6.26 -26.59
CA ASP A 286 -11.43 -5.75 -27.96
C ASP A 286 -11.79 -4.24 -28.05
N GLU A 287 -11.66 -3.67 -29.25
CA GLU A 287 -11.99 -2.26 -29.54
C GLU A 287 -13.47 -1.88 -29.29
N ASN A 288 -14.36 -2.89 -29.24
CA ASN A 288 -15.79 -2.73 -28.97
C ASN A 288 -16.14 -2.98 -27.49
N LEU A 289 -15.12 -3.05 -26.62
CA LEU A 289 -15.22 -3.35 -25.19
C LEU A 289 -15.73 -4.75 -24.86
N THR A 290 -15.67 -5.68 -25.81
CA THR A 290 -16.06 -7.07 -25.55
C THR A 290 -14.92 -7.77 -24.81
N PRO A 291 -15.18 -8.39 -23.63
CA PRO A 291 -14.16 -9.18 -22.95
C PRO A 291 -13.74 -10.37 -23.80
N THR A 292 -12.46 -10.42 -24.16
CA THR A 292 -11.86 -11.53 -24.92
C THR A 292 -11.12 -12.51 -24.01
N TRP A 293 -10.71 -12.06 -22.82
CA TRP A 293 -10.02 -12.89 -21.83
C TRP A 293 -10.08 -12.28 -20.42
N THR A 294 -10.02 -13.13 -19.40
CA THR A 294 -9.84 -12.74 -17.99
C THR A 294 -8.80 -13.68 -17.38
N SER A 295 -7.88 -13.12 -16.61
CA SER A 295 -6.82 -13.89 -15.96
C SER A 295 -7.37 -14.87 -14.92
N GLU A 296 -6.78 -16.07 -14.87
CA GLU A 296 -7.00 -17.03 -13.78
C GLU A 296 -6.10 -16.74 -12.56
N ARG A 297 -5.07 -15.90 -12.75
CA ARG A 297 -4.10 -15.50 -11.72
C ARG A 297 -4.13 -13.99 -11.55
N THR A 298 -4.02 -13.54 -10.31
CA THR A 298 -3.95 -12.13 -9.95
C THR A 298 -2.52 -11.61 -10.03
N LEU A 299 -2.34 -10.30 -10.17
CA LEU A 299 -1.08 -9.64 -9.84
C LEU A 299 -0.91 -9.74 -8.32
N LEU A 300 0.25 -10.23 -7.85
CA LEU A 300 0.48 -10.49 -6.42
C LEU A 300 0.50 -9.22 -5.55
N ASN A 301 0.57 -8.04 -6.18
CA ASN A 301 0.68 -6.74 -5.53
C ASN A 301 -0.14 -5.68 -6.29
N PRO A 302 -0.53 -4.57 -5.63
CA PRO A 302 -1.16 -3.45 -6.31
C PRO A 302 -0.27 -2.90 -7.45
N PRO A 303 -0.84 -2.60 -8.63
CA PRO A 303 -0.09 -2.00 -9.73
C PRO A 303 0.39 -0.59 -9.35
N LYS A 304 1.67 -0.31 -9.61
CA LYS A 304 2.30 1.00 -9.40
C LYS A 304 2.40 1.80 -10.70
N ALA A 305 2.71 1.12 -11.80
CA ALA A 305 2.78 1.69 -13.13
C ALA A 305 2.42 0.62 -14.17
N LEU A 306 1.85 1.05 -15.29
CA LEU A 306 1.53 0.19 -16.41
C LEU A 306 1.72 0.95 -17.70
N ASN A 307 2.08 0.22 -18.75
CA ASN A 307 2.12 0.72 -20.10
C ASN A 307 1.96 -0.46 -21.07
N VAL A 308 1.58 -0.17 -22.31
CA VAL A 308 1.33 -1.16 -23.35
C VAL A 308 2.12 -0.80 -24.60
N ILE A 309 2.65 -1.82 -25.26
CA ILE A 309 3.23 -1.70 -26.59
C ILE A 309 2.69 -2.85 -27.42
N ASP A 310 2.20 -2.54 -28.62
CA ASP A 310 1.43 -3.44 -29.46
C ASP A 310 0.29 -4.09 -28.66
N SER A 311 0.24 -5.43 -28.57
CA SER A 311 -0.76 -6.18 -27.80
C SER A 311 -0.20 -6.74 -26.49
N THR A 312 0.86 -6.14 -25.94
CA THR A 312 1.51 -6.59 -24.71
C THR A 312 1.43 -5.53 -23.63
N LEU A 313 0.71 -5.85 -22.54
CA LEU A 313 0.66 -5.02 -21.35
C LEU A 313 1.83 -5.39 -20.42
N TYR A 314 2.53 -4.36 -19.94
CA TYR A 314 3.49 -4.48 -18.85
C TYR A 314 2.96 -3.78 -17.60
N VAL A 315 3.12 -4.43 -16.45
CA VAL A 315 2.68 -3.89 -15.16
C VAL A 315 3.82 -4.00 -14.16
N TYR A 316 4.20 -2.89 -13.53
CA TYR A 316 5.09 -2.88 -12.38
C TYR A 316 4.25 -2.95 -11.11
N ALA A 317 4.45 -3.99 -10.31
CA ALA A 317 3.75 -4.20 -9.05
C ALA A 317 4.67 -4.87 -8.02
N GLY A 318 4.67 -4.36 -6.78
CA GLY A 318 5.61 -4.85 -5.76
C GLY A 318 7.07 -4.65 -6.21
N ASP A 319 7.80 -5.76 -6.27
CA ASP A 319 9.20 -5.85 -6.72
C ASP A 319 9.34 -6.68 -8.01
N GLU A 320 8.29 -6.72 -8.83
CA GLU A 320 8.22 -7.48 -10.09
C GLU A 320 7.65 -6.65 -11.27
N ILE A 321 8.05 -7.00 -12.49
CA ILE A 321 7.31 -6.67 -13.71
C ILE A 321 6.49 -7.87 -14.13
N PHE A 322 5.23 -7.64 -14.46
CA PHE A 322 4.33 -8.58 -15.10
C PHE A 322 4.24 -8.25 -16.58
N GLN A 323 4.24 -9.28 -17.42
CA GLN A 323 3.99 -9.21 -18.85
C GLN A 323 2.72 -10.01 -19.17
N ILE A 324 1.73 -9.34 -19.77
CA ILE A 324 0.48 -9.93 -20.22
C ILE A 324 0.48 -9.92 -21.75
N VAL A 325 0.64 -11.10 -22.34
CA VAL A 325 0.73 -11.30 -23.79
C VAL A 325 0.09 -12.63 -24.15
N ASN A 326 -0.64 -12.68 -25.26
CA ASN A 326 -1.32 -13.89 -25.73
C ASN A 326 -2.16 -14.57 -24.63
N GLN A 327 -2.90 -13.77 -23.85
CA GLN A 327 -3.79 -14.26 -22.79
C GLN A 327 -3.07 -15.08 -21.70
N ARG A 328 -1.82 -14.73 -21.40
CA ARG A 328 -1.02 -15.33 -20.34
C ARG A 328 -0.34 -14.24 -19.52
N ILE A 329 -0.21 -14.48 -18.23
CA ILE A 329 0.59 -13.65 -17.32
C ILE A 329 1.93 -14.33 -17.07
N LYS A 330 3.01 -13.57 -17.25
CA LYS A 330 4.35 -13.91 -16.77
C LYS A 330 4.78 -12.85 -15.76
N SER A 331 5.57 -13.21 -14.77
CA SER A 331 6.25 -12.25 -13.89
C SER A 331 7.77 -12.41 -14.01
N SER A 332 8.48 -11.31 -13.74
CA SER A 332 9.93 -11.27 -13.64
C SER A 332 10.30 -10.36 -12.47
N PRO A 333 11.10 -10.85 -11.50
CA PRO A 333 11.56 -10.01 -10.42
C PRO A 333 12.54 -8.94 -10.91
N LEU A 334 12.59 -7.82 -10.18
CA LEU A 334 13.58 -6.78 -10.40
C LEU A 334 14.90 -7.18 -9.73
N VAL A 335 15.83 -7.75 -10.48
CA VAL A 335 17.11 -8.25 -9.94
C VAL A 335 18.29 -7.64 -10.67
N THR A 336 19.34 -7.29 -9.93
CA THR A 336 20.54 -6.62 -10.43
C THR A 336 21.82 -7.25 -9.90
N ASN A 337 22.89 -7.12 -10.67
CA ASN A 337 24.26 -7.42 -10.28
C ASN A 337 25.11 -6.15 -10.07
N ASN A 338 24.53 -4.95 -10.18
CA ASN A 338 25.25 -3.70 -9.98
C ASN A 338 25.65 -3.47 -8.52
N ILE A 339 24.97 -4.13 -7.58
CA ILE A 339 25.21 -4.05 -6.13
C ILE A 339 25.13 -5.45 -5.51
N PRO A 340 25.83 -5.71 -4.39
CA PRO A 340 25.64 -6.94 -3.61
C PRO A 340 24.31 -6.92 -2.85
N ILE A 341 23.83 -8.10 -2.43
CA ILE A 341 22.72 -8.21 -1.48
C ILE A 341 23.10 -7.46 -0.18
N PRO A 342 22.31 -6.47 0.26
CA PRO A 342 22.58 -5.72 1.48
C PRO A 342 22.42 -6.59 2.72
N GLU A 343 23.00 -6.16 3.85
CA GLU A 343 22.80 -6.86 5.11
C GLU A 343 21.32 -6.77 5.54
N PRO A 344 20.63 -7.91 5.75
CA PRO A 344 19.25 -7.93 6.16
C PRO A 344 19.13 -7.48 7.63
N TYR A 345 18.07 -6.74 7.92
CA TYR A 345 17.75 -6.30 9.27
C TYR A 345 17.43 -7.49 10.18
N THR A 346 16.54 -8.38 9.71
CA THR A 346 16.15 -9.59 10.44
C THR A 346 17.16 -10.69 10.19
N LYS A 347 17.81 -11.15 11.27
CA LYS A 347 18.82 -12.21 11.26
C LYS A 347 18.50 -13.25 12.33
N VAL A 348 18.68 -14.52 12.00
CA VAL A 348 18.40 -15.64 12.89
C VAL A 348 19.54 -16.65 12.79
N ASP A 349 20.13 -17.00 13.93
CA ASP A 349 21.08 -18.10 14.02
C ASP A 349 20.33 -19.42 14.22
N PHE A 350 20.53 -20.37 13.32
CA PHE A 350 19.85 -21.67 13.35
C PHE A 350 20.81 -22.79 12.91
N LYS A 351 20.91 -23.84 13.73
CA LYS A 351 21.82 -24.99 13.49
C LYS A 351 23.28 -24.59 13.18
N GLY A 352 23.78 -23.52 13.80
CA GLY A 352 25.17 -23.05 13.64
C GLY A 352 25.43 -22.17 12.43
N GLU A 353 24.37 -21.78 11.71
CA GLU A 353 24.42 -20.94 10.52
C GLU A 353 23.60 -19.67 10.75
N THR A 354 24.01 -18.56 10.13
CA THR A 354 23.27 -17.29 10.21
C THR A 354 22.42 -17.10 8.95
N TYR A 355 21.12 -16.99 9.16
CA TYR A 355 20.12 -16.71 8.13
C TYR A 355 19.69 -15.25 8.22
N GLY A 356 19.33 -14.69 7.08
CA GLY A 356 18.84 -13.34 6.94
C GLY A 356 17.57 -13.29 6.10
N PHE A 357 16.68 -12.36 6.41
CA PHE A 357 15.36 -12.28 5.78
C PHE A 357 15.09 -10.86 5.32
N SER A 358 14.69 -10.69 4.06
CA SER A 358 14.42 -9.37 3.47
C SER A 358 13.45 -9.47 2.30
N GLY A 359 12.34 -8.72 2.35
CA GLY A 359 11.28 -8.86 1.36
C GLY A 359 10.74 -10.30 1.36
N VAL A 360 10.90 -11.00 0.25
CA VAL A 360 10.59 -12.44 0.13
C VAL A 360 11.84 -13.34 0.24
N ASP A 361 13.03 -12.76 0.30
CA ASP A 361 14.29 -13.48 0.22
C ASP A 361 14.67 -14.13 1.55
N ILE A 362 15.05 -15.40 1.47
CA ILE A 362 15.74 -16.13 2.53
C ILE A 362 17.21 -16.24 2.14
N LEU A 363 18.04 -15.65 2.97
CA LEU A 363 19.46 -15.47 2.74
C LEU A 363 20.26 -16.31 3.73
N LYS A 364 21.41 -16.83 3.30
CA LYS A 364 22.42 -17.43 4.15
C LYS A 364 23.71 -16.63 4.05
N LEU A 365 24.38 -16.40 5.18
CA LEU A 365 25.67 -15.74 5.20
C LEU A 365 26.77 -16.74 4.81
N GLU A 366 27.38 -16.56 3.64
CA GLU A 366 28.45 -17.40 3.11
C GLU A 366 29.67 -16.54 2.78
N ASN A 367 30.85 -16.86 3.31
CA ASN A 367 32.08 -16.12 3.03
C ASN A 367 31.95 -14.59 3.21
N LYS A 368 31.23 -14.15 4.25
CA LYS A 368 30.92 -12.74 4.54
C LYS A 368 30.05 -12.04 3.49
N ARG A 369 29.32 -12.81 2.66
CA ARG A 369 28.36 -12.29 1.68
C ARG A 369 27.03 -13.01 1.84
N TRP A 370 25.94 -12.28 1.67
CA TRP A 370 24.61 -12.87 1.66
C TRP A 370 24.35 -13.58 0.33
N ALA A 371 23.87 -14.81 0.42
CA ALA A 371 23.48 -15.63 -0.71
C ALA A 371 22.01 -16.04 -0.55
N ARG A 372 21.19 -15.82 -1.56
CA ARG A 372 19.80 -16.26 -1.60
C ARG A 372 19.77 -17.79 -1.69
N ILE A 373 19.13 -18.42 -0.72
CA ILE A 373 18.93 -19.87 -0.70
C ILE A 373 17.51 -20.25 -1.07
N ASN A 374 16.53 -19.38 -0.81
CA ASN A 374 15.12 -19.63 -1.09
C ASN A 374 14.32 -18.32 -1.09
N GLU A 375 13.05 -18.40 -1.46
CA GLU A 375 12.11 -17.28 -1.49
C GLU A 375 10.73 -17.73 -0.98
N THR A 376 10.09 -16.91 -0.16
CA THR A 376 8.69 -17.12 0.25
C THR A 376 7.73 -16.63 -0.83
N GLN A 377 6.49 -17.12 -0.80
CA GLN A 377 5.41 -16.64 -1.68
C GLN A 377 4.73 -15.36 -1.15
N PHE A 378 5.18 -14.86 0.00
CA PHE A 378 4.64 -13.70 0.70
C PHE A 378 5.80 -12.86 1.26
N PRO A 379 5.64 -11.53 1.40
CA PRO A 379 6.61 -10.70 2.10
C PRO A 379 6.78 -11.14 3.57
N ILE A 380 8.03 -11.35 3.98
CA ILE A 380 8.39 -11.83 5.32
C ILE A 380 8.24 -10.69 6.34
N GLY A 381 7.43 -10.92 7.37
CA GLY A 381 7.23 -10.01 8.50
C GLY A 381 8.04 -10.39 9.74
N ASN A 382 8.14 -11.69 10.01
CA ASN A 382 8.86 -12.23 11.18
C ASN A 382 9.60 -13.53 10.80
N ALA A 383 10.76 -13.75 11.41
CA ALA A 383 11.46 -15.02 11.35
C ALA A 383 12.10 -15.31 12.71
N SER A 384 11.92 -16.52 13.23
CA SER A 384 12.41 -16.91 14.55
C SER A 384 12.66 -18.41 14.66
N VAL A 385 13.45 -18.81 15.67
CA VAL A 385 13.59 -20.22 16.05
C VAL A 385 12.62 -20.51 17.18
N PHE A 386 11.67 -21.39 16.92
CA PHE A 386 10.69 -21.81 17.92
C PHE A 386 10.58 -23.33 17.95
N ASN A 387 10.70 -23.92 19.16
CA ASN A 387 10.68 -25.37 19.37
C ASN A 387 11.62 -26.16 18.42
N GLY A 388 12.81 -25.60 18.15
CA GLY A 388 13.82 -26.22 17.28
C GLY A 388 13.54 -26.08 15.78
N LYS A 389 12.55 -25.28 15.38
CA LYS A 389 12.15 -25.04 13.99
C LYS A 389 12.41 -23.59 13.62
N LEU A 390 12.83 -23.37 12.37
CA LEU A 390 12.94 -22.02 11.80
C LEU A 390 11.58 -21.65 11.20
N VAL A 391 10.82 -20.82 11.91
CA VAL A 391 9.47 -20.40 11.54
C VAL A 391 9.55 -19.02 10.91
N ILE A 392 8.87 -18.85 9.78
CA ILE A 392 8.80 -17.62 9.00
C ILE A 392 7.33 -17.26 8.84
N ALA A 393 6.98 -16.03 9.17
CA ALA A 393 5.63 -15.49 9.04
C ALA A 393 5.61 -14.33 8.05
N ASP A 394 4.45 -14.12 7.42
CA ASP A 394 4.18 -12.93 6.63
C ASP A 394 4.04 -11.67 7.49
N GLN A 395 3.87 -10.51 6.84
CA GLN A 395 3.67 -9.23 7.53
C GLN A 395 2.37 -9.16 8.34
N THR A 396 1.34 -9.91 7.96
CA THR A 396 0.09 -9.96 8.74
C THR A 396 0.25 -10.79 10.01
N LEU A 397 1.27 -11.65 10.07
CA LEU A 397 1.44 -12.68 11.10
C LEU A 397 0.27 -13.66 11.07
N GLU A 398 -0.24 -14.03 9.90
CA GLU A 398 -1.30 -15.04 9.76
C GLU A 398 -0.79 -16.25 8.98
N ASN A 399 -0.05 -16.02 7.90
CA ASN A 399 0.54 -17.10 7.12
C ASN A 399 1.94 -17.44 7.65
N ARG A 400 2.18 -18.73 7.90
CA ARG A 400 3.44 -19.24 8.43
C ARG A 400 3.91 -20.50 7.75
N VAL A 401 5.23 -20.59 7.63
CA VAL A 401 5.94 -21.77 7.16
C VAL A 401 7.14 -22.07 8.04
N GLU A 402 7.42 -23.35 8.22
CA GLU A 402 8.70 -23.85 8.69
C GLU A 402 9.61 -24.05 7.48
N LEU A 403 10.83 -23.54 7.54
CA LEU A 403 11.87 -23.84 6.55
C LEU A 403 12.66 -25.06 6.99
N ASN A 404 12.57 -26.15 6.23
CA ASN A 404 13.51 -27.25 6.35
C ASN A 404 14.82 -26.84 5.67
N THR A 405 15.85 -26.49 6.45
CA THR A 405 17.13 -26.01 5.92
C THR A 405 17.98 -27.10 5.25
N GLU A 406 17.63 -28.38 5.39
CA GLU A 406 18.34 -29.49 4.75
C GLU A 406 17.77 -29.79 3.36
N THR A 407 16.44 -29.74 3.21
CA THR A 407 15.76 -29.97 1.92
C THR A 407 15.43 -28.69 1.16
N ASN A 408 15.51 -27.53 1.84
CA ASN A 408 15.07 -26.23 1.36
C ASN A 408 13.56 -26.17 1.01
N GLU A 409 12.75 -26.95 1.73
CA GLU A 409 11.30 -27.02 1.53
C GLU A 409 10.55 -26.25 2.62
N PHE A 410 9.40 -25.68 2.24
CA PHE A 410 8.47 -25.06 3.16
C PHE A 410 7.41 -26.05 3.63
N ILE A 411 7.19 -26.09 4.93
CA ILE A 411 6.12 -26.87 5.55
C ILE A 411 5.17 -25.87 6.21
N LYS A 412 3.87 -25.93 5.90
CA LYS A 412 2.89 -25.07 6.58
C LYS A 412 3.05 -25.22 8.09
N TYR A 413 3.14 -24.08 8.79
CA TYR A 413 3.32 -24.07 10.23
C TYR A 413 2.09 -23.45 10.90
N ASP A 414 1.28 -24.31 11.52
CA ASP A 414 0.16 -23.86 12.35
C ASP A 414 0.66 -23.58 13.77
N LEU A 415 0.12 -22.51 14.39
CA LEU A 415 0.41 -22.21 15.79
C LEU A 415 -0.08 -23.37 16.67
N PRO A 416 0.68 -23.78 17.69
CA PRO A 416 0.20 -24.78 18.64
C PRO A 416 -0.96 -24.23 19.48
N ASP A 417 -1.86 -25.12 19.92
CA ASP A 417 -3.00 -24.78 20.80
C ASP A 417 -2.56 -24.01 22.05
N LYS A 418 -1.36 -24.32 22.55
CA LYS A 418 -0.70 -23.60 23.65
C LYS A 418 0.69 -23.18 23.18
N ILE A 419 0.96 -21.88 23.16
CA ILE A 419 2.26 -21.33 22.76
C ILE A 419 3.30 -21.57 23.85
N PHE A 420 2.91 -21.40 25.11
CA PHE A 420 3.84 -21.50 26.23
C PHE A 420 3.28 -22.33 27.40
N PRO A 421 4.15 -22.91 28.25
CA PRO A 421 3.72 -23.74 29.37
C PRO A 421 2.83 -22.99 30.36
N GLN A 422 1.86 -23.68 30.97
CA GLN A 422 0.94 -23.07 31.95
C GLN A 422 1.53 -22.90 33.34
N ASP A 423 2.62 -23.61 33.63
CA ASP A 423 3.34 -23.63 34.92
C ASP A 423 4.52 -22.66 34.96
N LEU A 424 4.60 -21.71 34.02
CA LEU A 424 5.63 -20.69 34.00
C LEU A 424 5.60 -19.85 35.28
N GLU A 425 6.70 -19.88 36.02
CA GLU A 425 6.88 -19.04 37.20
C GLU A 425 7.33 -17.64 36.80
N LEU A 426 6.46 -16.66 37.01
CA LEU A 426 6.76 -15.25 36.79
C LEU A 426 7.92 -14.80 37.70
N LYS A 427 8.84 -14.04 37.14
CA LYS A 427 9.92 -13.35 37.85
C LYS A 427 9.60 -11.87 38.01
N SER A 428 9.22 -11.23 36.91
CA SER A 428 8.89 -9.81 36.87
C SER A 428 7.88 -9.48 35.77
N LEU A 429 7.15 -8.39 35.97
CA LEU A 429 6.30 -7.75 35.00
C LEU A 429 6.80 -6.32 34.78
N THR A 430 7.10 -5.97 33.55
CA THR A 430 7.36 -4.59 33.13
C THR A 430 6.17 -4.10 32.31
N ILE A 431 5.62 -2.96 32.68
CA ILE A 431 4.63 -2.23 31.88
C ILE A 431 5.38 -1.04 31.28
N GLY A 432 5.33 -0.90 29.97
CA GLY A 432 6.08 0.11 29.23
C GLY A 432 5.22 0.88 28.26
N TYR A 433 5.50 2.18 28.15
CA TYR A 433 5.03 3.06 27.10
C TYR A 433 6.26 3.73 26.50
N GLY A 434 6.33 3.84 25.17
CA GLY A 434 7.39 4.63 24.56
C GLY A 434 6.97 5.25 23.25
N SER A 435 7.76 6.23 22.84
CA SER A 435 7.60 6.97 21.60
C SER A 435 8.97 7.21 20.97
N LEU A 436 9.13 6.80 19.72
CA LEU A 436 10.35 7.00 18.94
C LEU A 436 10.00 7.71 17.66
N GLY A 437 10.51 8.93 17.49
CA GLY A 437 10.47 9.66 16.24
C GLY A 437 11.88 10.01 15.77
N CYS A 438 11.97 10.67 14.61
CA CYS A 438 13.24 11.08 14.03
C CYS A 438 14.10 11.96 14.97
N PHE A 439 13.48 12.66 15.93
CA PHE A 439 14.14 13.64 16.81
C PHE A 439 13.82 13.47 18.29
N HIS A 440 13.10 12.41 18.68
CA HIS A 440 12.76 12.17 20.08
C HIS A 440 12.73 10.69 20.39
N TYR A 441 13.06 10.40 21.65
CA TYR A 441 12.91 9.08 22.27
C TYR A 441 12.39 9.33 23.68
N ASP A 442 11.19 8.83 23.96
CA ASP A 442 10.67 8.72 25.32
C ASP A 442 10.38 7.25 25.62
N ASP A 443 10.68 6.84 26.83
CA ASP A 443 10.47 5.48 27.32
C ASP A 443 10.17 5.55 28.81
N GLN A 444 8.96 5.15 29.15
CA GLN A 444 8.41 5.18 30.48
C GLN A 444 8.04 3.77 30.92
N THR A 445 8.57 3.37 32.06
CA THR A 445 8.48 1.99 32.53
C THR A 445 8.02 1.91 33.98
N ARG A 446 7.35 0.80 34.27
CA ARG A 446 6.98 0.41 35.62
C ARG A 446 7.23 -1.08 35.82
N ILE A 447 8.15 -1.41 36.72
CA ILE A 447 8.67 -2.77 36.90
C ILE A 447 8.22 -3.32 38.25
N TYR A 448 7.55 -4.45 38.22
CA TYR A 448 7.10 -5.21 39.37
C TYR A 448 7.85 -6.53 39.47
N ASN A 449 8.41 -6.84 40.64
CA ASN A 449 9.10 -8.10 40.90
C ASN A 449 8.22 -9.01 41.76
N LEU A 450 8.27 -10.31 41.50
CA LEU A 450 7.55 -11.28 42.31
C LEU A 450 8.23 -11.40 43.70
N ASN A 451 7.48 -11.11 44.76
CA ASN A 451 7.87 -11.28 46.15
C ASN A 451 6.82 -12.13 46.88
N GLY A 452 7.14 -13.42 47.09
CA GLY A 452 6.17 -14.39 47.59
C GLY A 452 4.98 -14.56 46.65
N SER A 453 3.78 -14.20 47.11
CA SER A 453 2.53 -14.30 46.34
C SER A 453 2.13 -13.01 45.63
N PHE A 454 2.91 -11.93 45.77
CA PHE A 454 2.57 -10.60 45.27
C PHE A 454 3.59 -10.07 44.28
N LEU A 455 3.16 -9.18 43.39
CA LEU A 455 4.03 -8.43 42.49
C LEU A 455 4.22 -7.03 43.08
N GLU A 456 5.43 -6.74 43.56
CA GLU A 456 5.77 -5.50 44.25
C GLU A 456 6.55 -4.56 43.33
N LEU A 457 6.16 -3.29 43.33
CA LEU A 457 6.79 -2.25 42.52
C LEU A 457 8.24 -2.06 42.94
N SER A 458 9.15 -2.36 42.01
CA SER A 458 10.59 -2.23 42.20
C SER A 458 11.15 -0.93 41.60
N LYS A 459 10.63 -0.53 40.43
CA LYS A 459 11.06 0.68 39.70
C LYS A 459 9.86 1.31 39.00
N SER A 460 9.81 2.63 38.93
CA SER A 460 8.84 3.38 38.13
C SER A 460 9.45 4.71 37.71
N ASP A 461 9.20 5.10 36.46
CA ASP A 461 9.46 6.47 36.03
C ASP A 461 8.43 7.43 36.63
N ARG A 462 8.84 8.69 36.87
CA ARG A 462 8.03 9.64 37.65
C ARG A 462 6.81 10.07 36.83
N SER A 463 5.61 9.96 37.40
CA SER A 463 4.27 10.25 36.82
C SER A 463 3.63 9.15 35.97
N PHE A 464 4.40 8.25 35.34
CA PHE A 464 3.85 7.16 34.53
C PHE A 464 2.98 6.19 35.35
N LEU A 465 1.71 6.04 34.94
CA LEU A 465 0.70 5.19 35.58
C LEU A 465 0.61 5.33 37.11
N ASN A 466 0.87 6.53 37.66
CA ASN A 466 1.01 6.76 39.11
C ASN A 466 -0.21 6.31 39.94
N SER A 467 -1.39 6.20 39.32
CA SER A 467 -2.64 5.71 39.90
C SER A 467 -2.64 4.20 40.19
N MET A 468 -1.78 3.43 39.52
CA MET A 468 -1.61 2.00 39.78
C MET A 468 -1.05 1.75 41.18
N PRO A 469 -1.45 0.66 41.86
CA PRO A 469 -0.95 0.34 43.18
C PRO A 469 0.52 -0.09 43.13
N ARG A 470 1.22 0.04 44.26
CA ARG A 470 2.60 -0.49 44.42
C ARG A 470 2.64 -2.01 44.55
N ILE A 471 1.50 -2.65 44.82
CA ILE A 471 1.36 -4.11 44.90
C ILE A 471 0.25 -4.52 43.94
N LEU A 472 0.55 -5.38 42.98
CA LEU A 472 -0.42 -5.89 42.01
C LEU A 472 -1.02 -7.22 42.45
N ASN A 473 -2.25 -7.45 42.00
CA ASN A 473 -2.92 -8.72 42.16
C ASN A 473 -2.30 -9.76 41.21
N HIS A 474 -1.58 -10.72 41.78
CA HIS A 474 -0.94 -11.80 41.03
C HIS A 474 -1.95 -12.65 40.25
N LYS A 475 -3.20 -12.78 40.72
CA LYS A 475 -4.26 -13.51 40.00
C LYS A 475 -4.59 -12.83 38.66
N LEU A 476 -4.76 -11.51 38.66
CA LEU A 476 -5.07 -10.75 37.44
C LEU A 476 -3.94 -10.85 36.40
N VAL A 477 -2.70 -10.82 36.87
CA VAL A 477 -1.52 -11.01 36.00
C VAL A 477 -1.50 -12.41 35.38
N LYS A 478 -1.84 -13.45 36.17
CA LYS A 478 -1.99 -14.81 35.64
C LYS A 478 -3.15 -14.95 34.65
N GLU A 479 -4.26 -14.24 34.88
CA GLU A 479 -5.40 -14.20 33.96
C GLU A 479 -4.97 -13.63 32.59
N ILE A 480 -4.21 -12.53 32.57
CA ILE A 480 -3.65 -11.94 31.33
C ILE A 480 -2.75 -12.94 30.58
N ILE A 481 -1.81 -13.58 31.29
CA ILE A 481 -0.89 -14.56 30.69
C ILE A 481 -1.69 -15.76 30.13
N SER A 482 -2.69 -16.23 30.87
CA SER A 482 -3.55 -17.34 30.46
C SER A 482 -4.37 -17.00 29.21
N GLU A 483 -4.96 -15.80 29.18
CA GLU A 483 -5.72 -15.30 28.06
C GLU A 483 -4.81 -15.17 26.83
N ALA A 484 -3.64 -14.54 26.93
CA ALA A 484 -2.69 -14.43 25.83
C ALA A 484 -2.25 -15.78 25.24
N ASN A 485 -2.17 -16.84 26.06
CA ASN A 485 -1.80 -18.18 25.60
C ASN A 485 -2.90 -18.84 24.76
N GLN A 486 -4.16 -18.48 25.00
CA GLN A 486 -5.35 -19.05 24.34
C GLN A 486 -5.82 -18.19 23.17
N ALA A 487 -5.83 -16.88 23.38
CA ALA A 487 -6.34 -15.89 22.45
C ALA A 487 -5.55 -15.92 21.14
N ARG A 488 -6.28 -15.97 20.02
CA ARG A 488 -5.73 -15.86 18.67
C ARG A 488 -6.51 -14.77 17.94
N LEU A 489 -6.42 -14.74 16.62
CA LEU A 489 -7.45 -14.08 15.83
C LEU A 489 -8.66 -15.01 15.85
N ASP A 490 -9.63 -14.65 16.69
CA ASP A 490 -10.87 -15.38 16.87
C ASP A 490 -11.99 -14.65 16.13
N GLU A 491 -13.01 -15.35 15.65
CA GLU A 491 -14.17 -14.73 15.01
C GLU A 491 -14.95 -13.92 16.06
N LEU A 492 -14.76 -12.60 16.05
CA LEU A 492 -15.46 -11.68 16.95
C LEU A 492 -16.90 -11.45 16.49
N SER A 493 -17.79 -11.32 17.47
CA SER A 493 -19.20 -11.02 17.27
C SER A 493 -19.60 -9.69 17.88
N VAL A 494 -20.80 -9.22 17.55
CA VAL A 494 -21.39 -8.02 18.17
C VAL A 494 -21.55 -8.21 19.69
N ASP A 495 -21.87 -9.42 20.14
CA ASP A 495 -22.01 -9.75 21.57
C ASP A 495 -20.72 -9.49 22.35
N ASP A 496 -19.56 -9.69 21.73
CA ASP A 496 -18.25 -9.49 22.38
C ASP A 496 -17.97 -8.01 22.70
N LEU A 497 -18.66 -7.07 22.03
CA LEU A 497 -18.58 -5.63 22.29
C LEU A 497 -19.30 -5.22 23.59
N LEU A 498 -20.22 -6.06 24.09
CA LEU A 498 -21.01 -5.82 25.30
C LEU A 498 -21.83 -4.51 25.24
N LEU A 499 -22.40 -4.20 24.07
CA LEU A 499 -23.19 -2.98 23.84
C LEU A 499 -24.50 -3.01 24.61
N LYS A 500 -24.89 -1.85 25.16
CA LYS A 500 -26.18 -1.63 25.81
C LYS A 500 -27.04 -0.74 24.92
N PRO A 501 -28.38 -0.87 24.95
CA PRO A 501 -29.26 -0.01 24.15
C PRO A 501 -29.06 1.50 24.37
N SER A 502 -28.63 1.92 25.57
CA SER A 502 -28.31 3.33 25.84
C SER A 502 -27.14 3.84 25.00
N ILE A 503 -26.09 3.02 24.82
CA ILE A 503 -24.89 3.38 24.05
C ILE A 503 -25.24 3.64 22.59
N ILE A 504 -26.18 2.89 22.02
CA ILE A 504 -26.65 3.11 20.63
C ILE A 504 -27.33 4.48 20.52
N SER A 505 -28.12 4.86 21.52
CA SER A 505 -28.75 6.19 21.57
C SER A 505 -27.70 7.29 21.71
N ASP A 506 -26.78 7.14 22.66
CA ASP A 506 -25.73 8.11 22.97
C ASP A 506 -24.82 8.33 21.73
N TYR A 507 -24.44 7.24 21.05
CA TYR A 507 -23.69 7.30 19.80
C TYR A 507 -24.43 8.05 18.68
N LYS A 508 -25.75 7.87 18.54
CA LYS A 508 -26.53 8.59 17.53
C LYS A 508 -26.61 10.10 17.82
N ASP A 509 -26.69 10.46 19.09
CA ASP A 509 -26.62 11.85 19.52
C ASP A 509 -25.23 12.43 19.26
N PHE A 510 -24.17 11.68 19.58
CA PHE A 510 -22.78 12.03 19.25
C PHE A 510 -22.58 12.25 17.73
N ILE A 511 -23.06 11.36 16.87
CA ILE A 511 -22.96 11.52 15.41
C ILE A 511 -23.76 12.74 14.94
N SER A 512 -24.90 13.05 15.57
CA SER A 512 -25.67 14.25 15.23
C SER A 512 -24.94 15.53 15.63
N GLN A 513 -24.29 15.54 16.79
CA GLN A 513 -23.42 16.64 17.21
C GLN A 513 -22.24 16.81 16.25
N LYS A 514 -21.56 15.72 15.86
CA LYS A 514 -20.46 15.78 14.89
C LYS A 514 -20.90 16.28 13.52
N GLU A 515 -22.08 15.89 13.08
CA GLU A 515 -22.70 16.40 11.84
C GLU A 515 -22.91 17.93 11.90
N GLU A 516 -23.40 18.46 13.03
CA GLU A 516 -23.56 19.90 13.24
C GLU A 516 -22.21 20.62 13.29
N GLU A 517 -21.25 20.12 14.09
CA GLU A 517 -19.90 20.68 14.21
C GLU A 517 -19.19 20.79 12.84
N ILE A 518 -19.28 19.73 12.02
CA ILE A 518 -18.64 19.69 10.70
C ILE A 518 -19.37 20.59 9.69
N LYS A 519 -20.71 20.70 9.77
CA LYS A 519 -21.46 21.64 8.91
C LYS A 519 -21.16 23.09 9.24
N GLU A 520 -20.91 23.41 10.50
CA GLU A 520 -20.60 24.76 10.96
C GLU A 520 -19.14 25.14 10.69
N ASN A 521 -18.20 24.26 11.02
CA ASN A 521 -16.76 24.58 11.06
C ASN A 521 -15.95 23.99 9.90
N GLY A 522 -16.54 23.09 9.10
CA GLY A 522 -15.80 22.25 8.17
C GLY A 522 -15.09 21.10 8.87
N ILE A 523 -14.29 20.33 8.13
CA ILE A 523 -13.48 19.24 8.68
C ILE A 523 -12.03 19.71 8.85
N ASP A 524 -11.42 19.46 10.01
CA ASP A 524 -9.98 19.61 10.17
C ASP A 524 -9.29 18.29 9.78
N GLN A 525 -8.67 18.29 8.60
CA GLN A 525 -7.95 17.11 8.08
C GLN A 525 -6.60 16.87 8.78
N PHE A 526 -6.16 17.81 9.61
CA PHE A 526 -4.88 17.75 10.31
C PHE A 526 -5.04 17.57 11.83
N ASP A 527 -6.24 17.22 12.30
CA ASP A 527 -6.46 16.83 13.68
C ASP A 527 -6.03 15.36 13.88
N PHE A 528 -4.72 15.16 14.01
CA PHE A 528 -4.10 13.84 14.23
C PHE A 528 -4.46 13.26 15.61
N GLU A 529 -5.01 14.06 16.53
CA GLU A 529 -5.40 13.61 17.87
C GLU A 529 -6.86 13.14 17.92
N ASN A 530 -7.66 13.45 16.89
CA ASN A 530 -9.06 13.03 16.83
C ASN A 530 -9.20 11.62 16.21
N PRO A 531 -9.66 10.61 16.96
CA PRO A 531 -9.88 9.26 16.45
C PRO A 531 -11.20 9.11 15.65
N TYR A 532 -12.09 10.11 15.72
CA TYR A 532 -13.40 10.14 15.05
C TYR A 532 -13.33 10.97 13.77
N GLN A 533 -12.74 10.38 12.73
CA GLN A 533 -12.52 11.06 11.46
C GLN A 533 -13.47 10.60 10.36
N PHE A 534 -14.13 11.57 9.76
CA PHE A 534 -15.07 11.33 8.67
C PHE A 534 -14.37 11.56 7.32
N PRO A 535 -14.81 10.89 6.24
CA PRO A 535 -14.19 11.08 4.92
C PRO A 535 -14.31 12.48 4.32
N GLY A 536 -15.12 13.36 4.91
CA GLY A 536 -15.27 14.76 4.49
C GLY A 536 -16.56 15.41 4.98
N GLU A 537 -16.72 16.69 4.69
CA GLU A 537 -17.83 17.54 5.15
C GLU A 537 -19.19 17.10 4.59
N ASN A 538 -19.20 16.45 3.44
CA ASN A 538 -20.42 15.93 2.80
C ASN A 538 -20.67 14.45 3.15
N THR A 539 -20.17 13.98 4.30
CA THR A 539 -20.42 12.63 4.80
C THR A 539 -21.92 12.42 5.06
N ASP A 540 -22.44 11.25 4.69
CA ASP A 540 -23.80 10.83 5.02
C ASP A 540 -23.86 10.32 6.47
N PHE A 541 -23.98 11.24 7.43
CA PHE A 541 -24.07 10.90 8.85
C PHE A 541 -25.33 10.08 9.19
N SER A 542 -26.36 10.09 8.33
CA SER A 542 -27.52 9.22 8.52
C SER A 542 -27.17 7.75 8.32
N PHE A 543 -26.19 7.46 7.47
CA PHE A 543 -25.65 6.11 7.31
C PHE A 543 -25.04 5.59 8.61
N TYR A 544 -24.21 6.39 9.29
CA TYR A 544 -23.60 6.02 10.57
C TYR A 544 -24.65 5.70 11.64
N LYS A 545 -25.69 6.54 11.73
CA LYS A 545 -26.83 6.31 12.65
C LYS A 545 -27.58 5.02 12.29
N SER A 546 -27.77 4.74 11.00
CA SER A 546 -28.45 3.52 10.54
C SER A 546 -27.66 2.24 10.78
N VAL A 547 -26.33 2.29 10.69
CA VAL A 547 -25.46 1.16 11.07
C VAL A 547 -25.65 0.85 12.55
N ALA A 548 -25.68 1.86 13.41
CA ALA A 548 -25.93 1.66 14.83
C ALA A 548 -27.32 1.07 15.12
N ASP A 549 -28.36 1.50 14.38
CA ASP A 549 -29.72 0.92 14.50
C ASP A 549 -29.79 -0.56 14.06
N SER A 550 -28.86 -1.00 13.23
CA SER A 550 -28.80 -2.36 12.64
C SER A 550 -27.60 -3.17 13.12
N ILE A 551 -26.93 -2.75 14.20
CA ILE A 551 -25.68 -3.36 14.69
C ILE A 551 -25.81 -4.86 14.93
N GLU A 552 -26.94 -5.31 15.50
CA GLU A 552 -27.24 -6.72 15.78
C GLU A 552 -27.39 -7.60 14.52
N SER A 553 -27.49 -7.00 13.34
CA SER A 553 -27.61 -7.70 12.06
C SER A 553 -26.33 -7.71 11.23
N ILE A 554 -25.26 -7.11 11.76
CA ILE A 554 -23.95 -7.10 11.09
C ILE A 554 -23.31 -8.47 11.26
N ASP A 555 -22.86 -9.06 10.15
CA ASP A 555 -22.17 -10.35 10.15
C ASP A 555 -20.90 -10.31 11.00
N ASP A 556 -20.64 -11.38 11.76
CA ASP A 556 -19.44 -11.54 12.60
C ASP A 556 -18.14 -11.36 11.79
N SER A 557 -18.13 -11.79 10.52
CA SER A 557 -16.99 -11.56 9.62
C SER A 557 -16.64 -10.07 9.45
N VAL A 558 -17.63 -9.17 9.43
CA VAL A 558 -17.40 -7.72 9.35
C VAL A 558 -16.82 -7.21 10.65
N ILE A 559 -17.33 -7.67 11.80
CA ILE A 559 -16.79 -7.30 13.11
C ILE A 559 -15.33 -7.74 13.21
N ASN A 560 -15.04 -8.97 12.79
CA ASN A 560 -13.69 -9.49 12.75
C ASN A 560 -12.78 -8.68 11.82
N ASP A 561 -13.22 -8.33 10.61
CA ASP A 561 -12.46 -7.49 9.67
C ASP A 561 -12.15 -6.11 10.25
N VAL A 562 -13.08 -5.53 11.03
CA VAL A 562 -12.89 -4.21 11.67
C VAL A 562 -11.81 -4.27 12.75
N PHE A 563 -11.75 -5.31 13.57
CA PHE A 563 -10.92 -5.36 14.79
C PHE A 563 -9.68 -6.27 14.69
N SER A 564 -9.49 -6.99 13.59
CA SER A 564 -8.32 -7.85 13.37
C SER A 564 -7.17 -7.15 12.63
N ILE A 565 -7.42 -5.95 12.10
CA ILE A 565 -6.43 -5.11 11.44
C ILE A 565 -6.10 -3.89 12.30
N GLY A 566 -4.82 -3.52 12.36
CA GLY A 566 -4.42 -2.23 12.93
C GLY A 566 -4.94 -1.09 12.04
N TYR A 567 -5.38 0.02 12.63
CA TYR A 567 -6.06 1.09 11.90
C TYR A 567 -5.09 2.07 11.18
N GLY A 568 -3.78 1.91 11.38
CA GLY A 568 -2.71 2.56 10.60
C GLY A 568 -1.82 3.51 11.41
N ASN A 569 -0.66 3.86 10.83
CA ASN A 569 0.30 4.83 11.39
C ASN A 569 0.28 6.11 10.55
N TRP A 570 0.15 7.23 11.22
CA TRP A 570 -0.03 8.56 10.66
C TRP A 570 1.25 9.38 10.71
N SER A 571 2.18 8.97 11.58
CA SER A 571 3.46 9.61 11.81
C SER A 571 4.61 8.70 11.40
N THR A 572 5.78 9.30 11.19
CA THR A 572 7.06 8.56 11.27
C THR A 572 7.42 8.19 12.71
N THR A 573 6.69 8.73 13.68
CA THR A 573 6.83 8.41 15.10
C THR A 573 6.10 7.13 15.38
N GLN A 574 6.76 6.16 16.01
CA GLN A 574 6.13 4.95 16.50
C GLN A 574 5.87 5.11 17.99
N ILE A 575 4.61 5.01 18.39
CA ILE A 575 4.20 4.91 19.79
C ILE A 575 3.95 3.44 20.10
N TRP A 576 4.45 2.93 21.22
CA TRP A 576 4.18 1.55 21.63
C TRP A 576 3.74 1.44 23.08
N HIS A 577 2.83 0.49 23.29
CA HIS A 577 2.34 0.05 24.57
C HIS A 577 2.74 -1.41 24.73
N GLN A 578 3.41 -1.77 25.83
CA GLN A 578 3.85 -3.15 26.03
C GLN A 578 3.79 -3.63 27.49
N LEU A 579 3.48 -4.91 27.64
CA LEU A 579 3.66 -5.69 28.87
C LEU A 579 4.70 -6.77 28.61
N ILE A 580 5.78 -6.77 29.39
CA ILE A 580 6.86 -7.75 29.31
C ILE A 580 6.84 -8.60 30.58
N PHE A 581 6.62 -9.89 30.42
CA PHE A 581 6.65 -10.88 31.49
C PHE A 581 7.95 -11.67 31.38
N ASP A 582 8.85 -11.49 32.34
CA ASP A 582 10.04 -12.33 32.47
C ASP A 582 9.72 -13.53 33.36
N PHE A 583 10.07 -14.73 32.91
CA PHE A 583 9.89 -15.95 33.68
C PHE A 583 11.22 -16.43 34.28
N LYS A 584 11.15 -17.22 35.36
CA LYS A 584 12.35 -17.71 36.05
C LYS A 584 13.22 -18.65 35.21
N ASN A 585 12.62 -19.31 34.22
CA ASN A 585 13.35 -20.16 33.26
C ASN A 585 14.10 -19.36 32.17
N GLY A 586 14.03 -18.02 32.20
CA GLY A 586 14.67 -17.13 31.24
C GLY A 586 13.83 -16.82 30.00
N SER A 587 12.69 -17.48 29.80
CA SER A 587 11.76 -17.14 28.71
C SER A 587 11.07 -15.80 28.96
N LYS A 588 10.61 -15.18 27.87
CA LYS A 588 9.90 -13.90 27.90
C LYS A 588 8.63 -13.96 27.07
N LEU A 589 7.57 -13.38 27.61
CA LEU A 589 6.33 -13.06 26.90
C LEU A 589 6.22 -11.55 26.80
N ILE A 590 6.01 -11.04 25.59
CA ILE A 590 5.76 -9.63 25.32
C ILE A 590 4.37 -9.53 24.69
N ILE A 591 3.54 -8.63 25.22
CA ILE A 591 2.24 -8.27 24.66
C ILE A 591 2.34 -6.80 24.31
N SER A 592 2.19 -6.45 23.03
CA SER A 592 2.41 -5.08 22.57
C SER A 592 1.43 -4.64 21.49
N ASN A 593 1.14 -3.34 21.46
CA ASN A 593 0.48 -2.67 20.35
C ASN A 593 1.29 -1.40 20.02
N SER A 594 1.37 -1.04 18.75
CA SER A 594 2.09 0.15 18.32
C SER A 594 1.37 0.95 17.23
N ASP A 595 0.04 0.91 17.26
CA ASP A 595 -0.78 1.71 16.35
C ASP A 595 -0.86 3.15 16.87
N ASP A 596 -0.68 4.13 15.97
CA ASP A 596 -0.81 5.56 16.34
C ASP A 596 -2.26 5.90 16.75
N ILE A 597 -3.24 5.37 16.01
CA ILE A 597 -4.66 5.43 16.36
C ILE A 597 -5.13 4.00 16.62
N PRO A 598 -5.08 3.51 17.87
CA PRO A 598 -5.47 2.17 18.22
C PRO A 598 -6.96 1.94 17.94
N ASN A 599 -7.31 0.68 17.69
CA ASN A 599 -8.70 0.26 17.63
C ASN A 599 -9.31 0.14 19.04
N TYR A 600 -10.59 -0.22 19.12
CA TYR A 600 -11.24 -0.53 20.39
C TYR A 600 -10.42 -1.57 21.19
N LEU A 601 -10.10 -1.23 22.43
CA LEU A 601 -9.26 -1.97 23.36
C LEU A 601 -7.84 -2.29 22.84
N TYR A 602 -7.31 -1.45 21.94
CA TYR A 602 -6.00 -1.61 21.29
C TYR A 602 -5.87 -2.93 20.52
N THR A 603 -6.99 -3.43 20.00
CA THR A 603 -6.97 -4.60 19.11
C THR A 603 -6.45 -4.24 17.72
N PRO A 604 -5.74 -5.16 17.04
CA PRO A 604 -5.17 -6.38 17.58
C PRO A 604 -3.90 -6.10 18.44
N TRP A 605 -3.69 -6.92 19.47
CA TRP A 605 -2.42 -6.99 20.19
C TRP A 605 -1.47 -7.97 19.48
N VAL A 606 -0.18 -7.66 19.46
CA VAL A 606 0.89 -8.58 19.04
C VAL A 606 1.45 -9.29 20.27
N ILE A 607 1.47 -10.61 20.23
CA ILE A 607 2.07 -11.47 21.23
C ILE A 607 3.39 -12.01 20.69
N ASN A 608 4.48 -11.81 21.43
CA ASN A 608 5.79 -12.40 21.15
C ASN A 608 6.19 -13.29 22.32
N TYR A 609 6.36 -14.59 22.06
CA TYR A 609 6.94 -15.52 23.03
C TYR A 609 8.22 -16.15 22.47
N ASN A 610 9.37 -15.77 23.03
CA ASN A 610 10.70 -16.19 22.59
C ASN A 610 10.93 -16.04 21.07
N GLY A 611 10.44 -14.95 20.47
CA GLY A 611 10.61 -14.64 19.05
C GLY A 611 9.47 -15.10 18.15
N LEU A 612 8.65 -16.06 18.59
CA LEU A 612 7.44 -16.43 17.85
C LEU A 612 6.38 -15.36 18.06
N GLU A 613 5.99 -14.70 16.97
CA GLU A 613 5.00 -13.62 16.98
C GLU A 613 3.66 -14.07 16.39
N TYR A 614 2.56 -13.57 16.96
CA TYR A 614 1.20 -13.72 16.45
C TYR A 614 0.30 -12.59 16.94
N LYS A 615 -0.80 -12.34 16.23
CA LYS A 615 -1.81 -11.35 16.61
C LYS A 615 -2.95 -11.98 17.39
N THR A 616 -3.59 -11.17 18.22
CA THR A 616 -4.88 -11.49 18.83
C THR A 616 -5.79 -10.27 18.85
N ASN A 617 -7.05 -10.50 18.52
CA ASN A 617 -8.14 -9.52 18.57
C ASN A 617 -9.00 -9.68 19.85
N SER A 618 -8.55 -10.45 20.85
CA SER A 618 -9.33 -10.72 22.08
C SER A 618 -9.64 -9.44 22.87
N PHE A 619 -10.91 -9.04 22.87
CA PHE A 619 -11.40 -7.97 23.76
C PHE A 619 -11.29 -8.36 25.23
N ALA A 620 -11.31 -9.65 25.57
CA ALA A 620 -11.09 -10.10 26.95
C ALA A 620 -9.66 -9.75 27.41
N LEU A 621 -8.65 -9.98 26.56
CA LEU A 621 -7.27 -9.58 26.84
C LEU A 621 -7.17 -8.07 27.04
N GLY A 622 -7.74 -7.30 26.11
CA GLY A 622 -7.76 -5.84 26.17
C GLY A 622 -8.42 -5.31 27.45
N ARG A 623 -9.56 -5.89 27.89
CA ARG A 623 -10.23 -5.53 29.16
C ARG A 623 -9.39 -5.88 30.38
N LEU A 624 -8.69 -7.01 30.38
CA LEU A 624 -7.83 -7.42 31.49
C LEU A 624 -6.62 -6.47 31.64
N ILE A 625 -6.00 -6.07 30.52
CA ILE A 625 -4.92 -5.07 30.51
C ILE A 625 -5.46 -3.73 31.02
N ASN A 626 -6.60 -3.27 30.52
CA ASN A 626 -7.21 -2.01 30.94
C ASN A 626 -7.52 -1.99 32.45
N LYS A 627 -8.02 -3.11 32.98
CA LYS A 627 -8.27 -3.31 34.41
C LYS A 627 -6.98 -3.31 35.23
N LEU A 628 -5.92 -3.93 34.73
CA LEU A 628 -4.60 -3.95 35.39
C LEU A 628 -4.06 -2.53 35.53
N THR A 629 -4.18 -1.73 34.47
CA THR A 629 -3.63 -0.37 34.39
C THR A 629 -4.56 0.73 34.88
N LYS A 630 -5.78 0.36 35.30
CA LYS A 630 -6.83 1.25 35.79
C LYS A 630 -7.30 2.31 34.77
N GLY A 631 -7.40 1.96 33.49
CA GLY A 631 -7.91 2.93 32.50
C GLY A 631 -6.94 4.04 32.14
N LYS A 632 -5.64 3.90 32.46
CA LYS A 632 -4.64 4.96 32.25
C LYS A 632 -3.50 4.56 31.31
N PHE A 633 -3.60 3.38 30.75
CA PHE A 633 -2.67 2.90 29.72
C PHE A 633 -3.25 3.00 28.32
N TYR A 634 -4.56 3.23 28.22
CA TYR A 634 -5.26 3.45 26.96
C TYR A 634 -5.55 4.93 26.84
N GLU A 635 -5.62 5.41 25.60
CA GLU A 635 -6.29 6.67 25.32
C GLU A 635 -7.76 6.60 25.77
N ASP A 636 -8.30 7.73 26.25
CA ASP A 636 -9.61 7.79 26.91
C ASP A 636 -10.78 7.31 26.02
N TYR A 637 -10.61 7.29 24.69
CA TYR A 637 -11.61 6.79 23.75
C TYR A 637 -11.47 5.28 23.43
N ALA A 638 -10.30 4.69 23.68
CA ALA A 638 -10.02 3.35 23.17
C ALA A 638 -10.78 2.26 23.94
N ASP A 639 -11.24 2.51 25.16
CA ASP A 639 -12.17 1.63 25.89
C ASP A 639 -13.63 2.10 25.85
N ASP A 640 -13.94 3.13 25.05
CA ASP A 640 -15.29 3.64 24.84
C ASP A 640 -16.08 2.77 23.83
N PRO A 641 -17.22 2.19 24.21
CA PRO A 641 -18.08 1.46 23.30
C PRO A 641 -18.62 2.27 22.11
N GLU A 642 -18.78 3.60 22.25
CA GLU A 642 -19.18 4.46 21.12
C GLU A 642 -18.11 4.51 20.04
N TYR A 643 -16.83 4.43 20.44
CA TYR A 643 -15.73 4.31 19.50
C TYR A 643 -15.79 3.02 18.70
N ALA A 644 -16.16 1.89 19.31
CA ALA A 644 -16.35 0.64 18.59
C ALA A 644 -17.45 0.76 17.51
N LEU A 645 -18.59 1.37 17.85
CA LEU A 645 -19.68 1.65 16.91
C LEU A 645 -19.23 2.57 15.76
N PHE A 646 -18.44 3.58 16.08
CA PHE A 646 -17.84 4.46 15.08
C PHE A 646 -16.96 3.68 14.09
N LYS A 647 -16.05 2.83 14.58
CA LYS A 647 -15.13 2.07 13.71
C LYS A 647 -15.86 1.14 12.75
N ILE A 648 -16.92 0.49 13.22
CA ILE A 648 -17.78 -0.37 12.38
C ILE A 648 -18.51 0.48 11.33
N SER A 649 -19.10 1.60 11.75
CA SER A 649 -19.84 2.51 10.87
C SER A 649 -18.95 3.12 9.79
N ASP A 650 -17.76 3.59 10.17
CA ASP A 650 -16.78 4.18 9.26
C ASP A 650 -16.22 3.16 8.28
N TYR A 651 -15.90 1.94 8.75
CA TYR A 651 -15.48 0.85 7.87
C TYR A 651 -16.52 0.55 6.78
N LEU A 652 -17.79 0.40 7.17
CA LEU A 652 -18.88 0.15 6.23
C LEU A 652 -19.14 1.35 5.31
N TYR A 653 -19.01 2.58 5.81
CA TYR A 653 -19.20 3.78 5.01
C TYR A 653 -18.09 3.96 3.97
N LYS A 654 -16.83 3.74 4.35
CA LYS A 654 -15.69 3.74 3.40
C LYS A 654 -15.85 2.66 2.34
N LYS A 655 -16.33 1.48 2.72
CA LYS A 655 -16.70 0.41 1.79
C LYS A 655 -17.77 0.91 0.82
N LYS A 656 -18.88 1.47 1.32
CA LYS A 656 -19.95 2.08 0.51
C LYS A 656 -19.41 3.13 -0.47
N LEU A 657 -18.56 4.06 -0.05
CA LEU A 657 -17.97 5.10 -0.92
C LEU A 657 -17.11 4.54 -2.06
N SER A 658 -16.50 3.37 -1.85
CA SER A 658 -15.74 2.65 -2.87
C SER A 658 -16.62 1.87 -3.86
N PHE A 659 -17.87 1.57 -3.47
CA PHE A 659 -18.84 0.75 -4.22
C PHE A 659 -20.10 1.50 -4.69
N GLU A 660 -20.26 2.79 -4.38
CA GLU A 660 -21.45 3.54 -4.78
C GLU A 660 -21.51 3.69 -6.31
N ASN A 661 -22.39 2.86 -6.87
CA ASN A 661 -22.83 2.69 -8.25
C ASN A 661 -23.66 3.86 -8.77
#